data_AF-A0AAV6TZD6-F1
#
_entry.id   AF-A0AAV6TZD6-F1
#
_cell.length_a   1.000
_cell.length_b   1.000
_cell.length_c   1.000
_cell.angle_alpha   90.00
_cell.angle_beta   90.00
_cell.angle_gamma   90.00
#
_symmetry.space_group_name_H-M   'P 1'
#
loop_
_entity.id
_entity.type
_entity.pdbx_description
1 polymer ?
#
loop_
_entity_poly.entity_id
_entity_poly.type
_entity_poly.pdbx_seq_one_letter_code
_entity_poly.pdbx_strand_id
1 'polypeptide(L)'
;MDTYPKLRDLSFLQTEDFPIGENWQIPVMTDDDVLWSIVLAYLNSFPESNKNELDRHVVNLLGKKLRDAAFETDPKIENSEGKSALFYALTKHASNLLYFLYDHAVNACFQTSGIKRTVDSAIVVNLMTVKELLIEMKEKVEMSNLKINVKDNSLKKLDELCRFNDFQTEVCKSINFVTHTFSLSVASNVNEANERKKIILSILDYYEKYFEWNNEVGPHEGEIAFFQDFYKHFYYYENLDFCSAIMFFDNLFLLKERIKLSPNKYSEVESKFFLFIYWRKYFTFIVEKSPRLQIVSCMIIFQERLALKKCLGSFKKTIEKVHTSGKNTVDRLPKNEVRTLRNKPEIYGRFLVLRLKHYFHAVASINLIDFKAVLILQRTLQVIGECIKEGEEETGELNSENIVQDKDFKSVQKVFSLILPEGLLSILRQIRNELVHPKELINFSYRISAEGDYELFNVIRKEILTLEGIFNNIFCAQKYEMENYVSSRIQIATTKARATKISDLHKPKLMKILSSTDGEFTNKDNFEYKWIKLFEELSSSMTSSLNKEEKVINKGSISQLKYIFDNSFCALKNEVISMKNICFNVRASIDYMGDYFFSIEYIFSYLILKDMDLKHDLKNKLKNKLQERKDLFKNALAAYPHTYDNEVFQQEIEAILSDYEQIKEEIFLTSNCQPEKKVQFSFEHIEKFKKILKEKCYLNGTEKKKILKSIPEDIMETLETKCKLKRFLEGKGCLKLNKEEFGEEINKLPLKPREKQDMLDDFDLEDTKNSLHIINSVLGNFYPELQDAISKNELNDKKQYKDICNGLKLPDSSRDILSKIIKGTPREVNEKRIHFLRNRIKQLKAILIDEDASIKKLWESPQSTRKKSYVHELLVNVLNDPGTQAAVEMLLLDCMIILKTTDLKDLYRKTTNLFNGINLRNVLAHGNPLLESLGSLLDPRDLPSELVRKMIDLISDLDVIDCMVDILDEIGHVFETFHQFMNENEDDGFKELKEERKSKRKKIASSHNWEQYAKLIPRQQGSTTASPSPNEPTGGSAGDSSNDVPGPSEPDPQDQFSC
;
A
#
# COMPACT_ATOMS: atom_id res chain seq x y z
N MET A 1 1.83 12.39 -54.88
CA MET A 1 2.22 11.47 -53.79
C MET A 1 1.34 11.84 -52.61
N ASP A 2 0.10 11.37 -52.62
CA ASP A 2 -0.88 11.62 -51.57
C ASP A 2 -1.69 10.35 -51.42
N THR A 3 -1.61 9.74 -50.24
CA THR A 3 -2.68 9.08 -49.47
C THR A 3 -2.04 8.15 -48.44
N TYR A 4 -1.62 8.70 -47.29
CA TYR A 4 -1.52 7.91 -46.06
C TYR A 4 -2.91 7.93 -45.40
N PRO A 5 -3.41 6.79 -44.88
CA PRO A 5 -4.71 6.75 -44.23
C PRO A 5 -4.67 7.59 -42.95
N LYS A 6 -5.69 8.43 -42.75
CA LYS A 6 -5.85 9.18 -41.50
C LYS A 6 -6.60 8.29 -40.52
N LEU A 7 -6.39 8.50 -39.22
CA LEU A 7 -7.00 7.72 -38.13
C LEU A 7 -8.55 7.58 -38.19
N ARG A 8 -9.23 8.42 -38.97
CA ARG A 8 -10.69 8.34 -39.22
C ARG A 8 -11.08 7.25 -40.22
N ASP A 9 -10.14 6.76 -41.02
CA ASP A 9 -10.40 5.76 -42.08
C ASP A 9 -10.47 4.31 -41.52
N LEU A 10 -10.28 4.13 -40.21
CA LEU A 10 -10.36 2.86 -39.48
C LEU A 10 -11.67 2.68 -38.69
N SER A 11 -12.77 3.31 -39.14
CA SER A 11 -14.07 3.27 -38.46
C SER A 11 -14.75 1.89 -38.43
N PHE A 12 -14.18 0.87 -39.08
CA PHE A 12 -14.71 -0.50 -39.08
C PHE A 12 -14.28 -1.34 -37.86
N LEU A 13 -13.43 -0.81 -36.97
CA LEU A 13 -12.99 -1.48 -35.73
C LEU A 13 -13.87 -1.13 -34.50
N GLN A 14 -14.96 -0.38 -34.67
CA GLN A 14 -15.85 0.04 -33.57
C GLN A 14 -17.21 -0.67 -33.57
N THR A 15 -17.23 -2.00 -33.63
CA THR A 15 -18.46 -2.77 -33.34
C THR A 15 -18.16 -3.91 -32.37
N GLU A 16 -18.97 -3.99 -31.31
CA GLU A 16 -18.72 -4.72 -30.05
C GLU A 16 -18.76 -6.26 -30.11
N ASP A 17 -19.00 -6.88 -31.26
CA ASP A 17 -19.08 -8.35 -31.36
C ASP A 17 -18.24 -8.90 -32.52
N PHE A 18 -16.99 -9.28 -32.26
CA PHE A 18 -16.22 -10.12 -33.17
C PHE A 18 -15.37 -11.14 -32.40
N PRO A 19 -15.62 -12.47 -32.53
CA PRO A 19 -14.76 -13.47 -31.93
C PRO A 19 -13.52 -13.67 -32.80
N ILE A 20 -12.35 -13.33 -32.26
CA ILE A 20 -11.07 -13.53 -32.94
C ILE A 20 -10.71 -15.02 -32.83
N GLY A 21 -10.81 -15.76 -33.95
CA GLY A 21 -10.39 -17.16 -34.04
C GLY A 21 -8.88 -17.32 -34.24
N GLU A 22 -8.32 -18.45 -33.78
CA GLU A 22 -6.88 -18.78 -33.71
C GLU A 22 -6.10 -18.76 -35.06
N ASN A 23 -6.77 -18.55 -36.20
CA ASN A 23 -6.16 -18.66 -37.54
C ASN A 23 -6.21 -17.34 -38.34
N TRP A 24 -6.00 -16.21 -37.69
CA TRP A 24 -5.87 -14.93 -38.40
C TRP A 24 -4.49 -14.83 -39.09
N GLN A 25 -4.49 -14.93 -40.43
CA GLN A 25 -3.34 -14.58 -41.27
C GLN A 25 -3.55 -13.18 -41.85
N ILE A 26 -2.67 -12.24 -41.47
CA ILE A 26 -2.60 -10.91 -42.09
C ILE A 26 -1.80 -11.07 -43.39
N PRO A 27 -2.36 -10.77 -44.57
CA PRO A 27 -1.59 -10.77 -45.80
C PRO A 27 -0.63 -9.58 -45.78
N VAL A 28 0.66 -9.87 -45.59
CA VAL A 28 1.74 -8.88 -45.60
C VAL A 28 2.13 -8.62 -47.04
N MET A 29 1.91 -7.41 -47.55
CA MET A 29 2.27 -7.04 -48.93
C MET A 29 3.63 -6.32 -49.01
N THR A 30 4.18 -5.79 -47.90
CA THR A 30 5.54 -5.22 -47.84
C THR A 30 6.20 -5.29 -46.44
N ASP A 31 7.54 -5.17 -46.35
CA ASP A 31 8.31 -5.20 -45.09
C ASP A 31 7.90 -4.11 -44.06
N ASP A 32 7.30 -3.01 -44.51
CA ASP A 32 6.79 -1.94 -43.64
C ASP A 32 5.44 -2.32 -42.99
N ASP A 33 4.66 -3.24 -43.59
CA ASP A 33 3.39 -3.73 -43.04
C ASP A 33 3.61 -4.66 -41.84
N VAL A 34 4.76 -5.34 -41.76
CA VAL A 34 5.12 -6.18 -40.61
C VAL A 34 5.34 -5.31 -39.37
N LEU A 35 6.04 -4.19 -39.51
CA LEU A 35 6.36 -3.30 -38.40
C LEU A 35 5.12 -2.53 -37.92
N TRP A 36 4.26 -2.06 -38.83
CA TRP A 36 2.98 -1.45 -38.45
C TRP A 36 1.96 -2.47 -37.95
N SER A 37 1.98 -3.71 -38.43
CA SER A 37 1.19 -4.80 -37.83
C SER A 37 1.70 -5.18 -36.44
N ILE A 38 3.02 -5.10 -36.19
CA ILE A 38 3.61 -5.25 -34.85
C ILE A 38 3.16 -4.10 -33.94
N VAL A 39 3.22 -2.85 -34.39
CA VAL A 39 2.85 -1.65 -33.61
C VAL A 39 1.33 -1.51 -33.41
N LEU A 40 0.51 -1.81 -34.41
CA LEU A 40 -0.95 -1.74 -34.32
C LEU A 40 -1.53 -2.93 -33.56
N ALA A 41 -0.98 -4.15 -33.70
CA ALA A 41 -1.32 -5.24 -32.80
C ALA A 41 -0.88 -4.91 -31.36
N TYR A 42 0.25 -4.24 -31.17
CA TYR A 42 0.75 -3.80 -29.86
C TYR A 42 -0.09 -2.69 -29.20
N LEU A 43 -0.68 -1.79 -29.98
CA LEU A 43 -1.51 -0.68 -29.48
C LEU A 43 -3.01 -1.03 -29.36
N ASN A 44 -3.53 -1.96 -30.17
CA ASN A 44 -4.96 -2.30 -30.19
C ASN A 44 -5.35 -3.53 -29.35
N SER A 45 -4.41 -4.29 -28.79
CA SER A 45 -4.73 -5.57 -28.11
C SER A 45 -4.75 -5.55 -26.59
N PHE A 46 -4.41 -4.45 -25.91
CA PHE A 46 -4.43 -4.42 -24.43
C PHE A 46 -4.86 -3.07 -23.84
N PRO A 47 -5.71 -3.06 -22.79
CA PRO A 47 -5.96 -1.85 -21.99
C PRO A 47 -4.70 -1.44 -21.20
N GLU A 48 -4.59 -0.15 -20.86
CA GLU A 48 -3.43 0.50 -20.21
C GLU A 48 -2.97 -0.09 -18.84
N SER A 49 -3.57 -1.18 -18.36
CA SER A 49 -3.48 -1.67 -16.98
C SER A 49 -2.48 -2.82 -16.71
N ASN A 50 -1.55 -3.16 -17.62
CA ASN A 50 -0.76 -4.40 -17.46
C ASN A 50 0.69 -4.38 -18.02
N LYS A 51 1.62 -3.73 -17.31
CA LYS A 51 3.01 -3.50 -17.77
C LYS A 51 4.01 -4.65 -17.48
N ASN A 52 3.75 -5.50 -16.48
CA ASN A 52 4.64 -6.63 -16.15
C ASN A 52 4.36 -7.87 -17.02
N GLU A 53 3.10 -8.06 -17.43
CA GLU A 53 2.74 -9.02 -18.49
C GLU A 53 3.31 -8.56 -19.83
N LEU A 54 3.27 -7.25 -20.11
CA LEU A 54 3.93 -6.63 -21.25
C LEU A 54 5.43 -6.94 -21.28
N ASP A 55 6.19 -6.85 -20.18
CA ASP A 55 7.64 -7.13 -20.24
C ASP A 55 7.96 -8.59 -20.63
N ARG A 56 7.15 -9.57 -20.22
CA ARG A 56 7.40 -11.00 -20.47
C ARG A 56 6.71 -11.55 -21.71
N HIS A 57 5.52 -11.06 -22.05
CA HIS A 57 4.99 -11.21 -23.40
C HIS A 57 5.93 -10.50 -24.36
N VAL A 58 6.47 -9.32 -24.06
CA VAL A 58 7.54 -8.74 -24.87
C VAL A 58 8.76 -9.66 -24.87
N VAL A 59 9.22 -10.37 -23.83
CA VAL A 59 10.38 -11.30 -24.01
C VAL A 59 10.06 -12.52 -24.88
N ASN A 60 8.93 -13.21 -24.67
CA ASN A 60 8.55 -14.39 -25.45
C ASN A 60 8.07 -14.03 -26.86
N LEU A 61 7.36 -12.91 -27.00
CA LEU A 61 6.90 -12.32 -28.24
C LEU A 61 8.06 -11.59 -28.93
N LEU A 62 9.03 -10.98 -28.26
CA LEU A 62 10.26 -10.45 -28.89
C LEU A 62 11.11 -11.60 -29.35
N GLY A 63 11.37 -12.64 -28.53
CA GLY A 63 12.10 -13.82 -29.00
C GLY A 63 11.38 -14.53 -30.16
N LYS A 64 10.04 -14.61 -30.13
CA LYS A 64 9.24 -15.14 -31.25
C LYS A 64 9.23 -14.19 -32.46
N LYS A 65 9.04 -12.89 -32.27
CA LYS A 65 8.94 -11.87 -33.32
C LYS A 65 10.29 -11.54 -33.94
N LEU A 66 11.38 -11.62 -33.17
CA LEU A 66 12.75 -11.61 -33.68
C LEU A 66 12.91 -12.79 -34.62
N ARG A 67 12.58 -14.02 -34.18
CA ARG A 67 12.61 -15.19 -35.08
C ARG A 67 11.66 -15.06 -36.29
N ASP A 68 10.45 -14.55 -36.09
CA ASP A 68 9.48 -14.30 -37.17
C ASP A 68 10.02 -13.26 -38.17
N ALA A 69 10.83 -12.32 -37.70
CA ALA A 69 11.57 -11.33 -38.50
C ALA A 69 12.98 -11.81 -38.90
N ALA A 70 13.26 -13.11 -38.82
CA ALA A 70 14.54 -13.73 -39.16
C ALA A 70 15.76 -13.17 -38.38
N PHE A 71 15.57 -12.79 -37.12
CA PHE A 71 16.60 -12.46 -36.14
C PHE A 71 16.72 -13.54 -35.07
N GLU A 72 17.92 -13.66 -34.49
CA GLU A 72 18.17 -14.53 -33.34
C GLU A 72 17.53 -14.00 -32.06
N THR A 73 17.30 -14.89 -31.08
CA THR A 73 16.71 -14.49 -29.79
C THR A 73 17.64 -13.63 -28.95
N ASP A 74 18.94 -13.87 -29.06
CA ASP A 74 19.94 -12.98 -28.46
C ASP A 74 20.14 -11.80 -29.43
N PRO A 75 19.82 -10.56 -29.00
CA PRO A 75 19.83 -9.40 -29.88
C PRO A 75 21.24 -8.99 -30.32
N LYS A 76 22.28 -9.61 -29.75
CA LYS A 76 23.68 -9.46 -30.15
C LYS A 76 24.03 -10.29 -31.38
N ILE A 77 23.38 -11.44 -31.57
CA ILE A 77 23.76 -12.40 -32.61
C ILE A 77 23.25 -11.91 -33.97
N GLU A 78 24.12 -12.00 -34.97
CA GLU A 78 23.78 -11.66 -36.35
C GLU A 78 22.99 -12.78 -37.01
N ASN A 79 21.98 -12.40 -37.78
CA ASN A 79 21.27 -13.33 -38.62
C ASN A 79 22.10 -13.74 -39.86
N SER A 80 21.51 -14.54 -40.74
CA SER A 80 22.15 -14.95 -42.00
C SER A 80 22.55 -13.81 -42.93
N GLU A 81 22.05 -12.58 -42.69
CA GLU A 81 22.45 -11.38 -43.45
C GLU A 81 23.59 -10.58 -42.78
N GLY A 82 24.15 -11.07 -41.67
CA GLY A 82 25.19 -10.34 -40.92
C GLY A 82 24.66 -9.13 -40.16
N LYS A 83 23.36 -9.12 -39.83
CA LYS A 83 22.70 -8.04 -39.07
C LYS A 83 22.10 -8.59 -37.78
N SER A 84 22.42 -7.97 -36.66
CA SER A 84 21.77 -8.26 -35.38
C SER A 84 20.53 -7.41 -35.16
N ALA A 85 19.67 -7.82 -34.22
CA ALA A 85 18.46 -7.07 -33.86
C ALA A 85 18.79 -5.65 -33.37
N LEU A 86 19.90 -5.51 -32.62
CA LEU A 86 20.42 -4.21 -32.18
C LEU A 86 20.79 -3.31 -33.36
N PHE A 87 21.50 -3.85 -34.36
CA PHE A 87 21.90 -3.09 -35.56
C PHE A 87 20.68 -2.67 -36.39
N TYR A 88 19.67 -3.53 -36.47
CA TYR A 88 18.41 -3.21 -37.14
C TYR A 88 17.65 -2.07 -36.42
N ALA A 89 17.47 -2.17 -35.09
CA ALA A 89 16.78 -1.15 -34.31
C ALA A 89 17.47 0.22 -34.38
N LEU A 90 18.81 0.21 -34.43
CA LEU A 90 19.63 1.39 -34.64
C LEU A 90 19.33 2.09 -35.97
N THR A 91 19.41 1.34 -37.08
CA THR A 91 19.25 1.87 -38.44
C THR A 91 17.82 2.30 -38.78
N LYS A 92 16.81 1.78 -38.07
CA LYS A 92 15.39 2.15 -38.20
C LYS A 92 14.95 3.32 -37.32
N HIS A 93 15.87 3.95 -36.59
CA HIS A 93 15.62 5.08 -35.70
C HIS A 93 14.65 4.81 -34.52
N ALA A 94 14.39 3.56 -34.17
CA ALA A 94 13.52 3.20 -33.05
C ALA A 94 14.28 3.24 -31.70
N SER A 95 14.50 4.43 -31.13
CA SER A 95 15.29 4.60 -29.88
C SER A 95 14.79 3.72 -28.74
N ASN A 96 13.47 3.68 -28.52
CA ASN A 96 12.89 2.88 -27.43
C ASN A 96 13.18 1.38 -27.59
N LEU A 97 13.08 0.86 -28.83
CA LEU A 97 13.41 -0.53 -29.14
C LEU A 97 14.91 -0.80 -28.98
N LEU A 98 15.75 0.13 -29.42
CA LEU A 98 17.20 0.01 -29.31
C LEU A 98 17.65 -0.11 -27.85
N TYR A 99 17.18 0.78 -26.97
CA TYR A 99 17.50 0.72 -25.54
C TYR A 99 16.89 -0.52 -24.86
N PHE A 100 15.69 -0.93 -25.27
CA PHE A 100 15.08 -2.17 -24.78
C PHE A 100 15.91 -3.42 -25.13
N LEU A 101 16.37 -3.53 -26.38
CA LEU A 101 17.24 -4.61 -26.84
C LEU A 101 18.62 -4.55 -26.17
N TYR A 102 19.13 -3.36 -25.91
CA TYR A 102 20.37 -3.15 -25.17
C TYR A 102 20.25 -3.67 -23.74
N ASP A 103 19.21 -3.28 -23.00
CA ASP A 103 18.96 -3.77 -21.64
C ASP A 103 18.77 -5.30 -21.62
N HIS A 104 18.11 -5.85 -22.63
CA HIS A 104 17.98 -7.30 -22.80
C HIS A 104 19.35 -7.98 -22.99
N ALA A 105 20.22 -7.42 -23.83
CA ALA A 105 21.56 -7.95 -24.10
C ALA A 105 22.47 -7.94 -22.86
N VAL A 106 22.44 -6.83 -22.11
CA VAL A 106 23.27 -6.63 -20.91
C VAL A 106 22.86 -7.59 -19.78
N ASN A 107 21.57 -7.84 -19.63
CA ASN A 107 21.02 -8.70 -18.57
C ASN A 107 21.00 -10.20 -18.95
N ALA A 108 21.99 -10.67 -19.73
CA ALA A 108 22.12 -12.06 -20.17
C ALA A 108 20.86 -12.61 -20.87
N CYS A 109 20.14 -11.77 -21.63
CA CYS A 109 18.87 -12.13 -22.26
C CYS A 109 17.82 -12.67 -21.26
N PHE A 110 17.86 -12.19 -20.01
CA PHE A 110 17.01 -12.62 -18.89
C PHE A 110 17.12 -14.13 -18.54
N GLN A 111 18.24 -14.80 -18.85
CA GLN A 111 18.46 -16.21 -18.49
C GLN A 111 18.45 -16.48 -16.98
N THR A 112 18.55 -15.45 -16.16
CA THR A 112 18.53 -15.54 -14.69
C THR A 112 17.29 -14.83 -14.15
N SER A 113 16.33 -15.60 -13.66
CA SER A 113 15.01 -15.13 -13.22
C SER A 113 15.01 -14.28 -11.93
N GLY A 114 16.14 -13.68 -11.56
CA GLY A 114 16.29 -12.89 -10.32
C GLY A 114 17.38 -11.81 -10.34
N ILE A 115 17.99 -11.47 -11.48
CA ILE A 115 19.21 -10.63 -11.52
C ILE A 115 19.00 -9.34 -12.33
N LYS A 116 17.92 -8.58 -12.07
CA LYS A 116 17.80 -7.22 -12.64
C LYS A 116 18.54 -6.15 -11.80
N ARG A 117 18.99 -6.46 -10.57
CA ARG A 117 19.45 -5.43 -9.62
C ARG A 117 20.65 -5.79 -8.75
N THR A 118 20.93 -7.07 -8.51
CA THR A 118 22.22 -7.46 -7.92
C THR A 118 23.23 -7.49 -9.04
N VAL A 119 24.22 -6.59 -8.97
CA VAL A 119 25.35 -6.65 -9.88
C VAL A 119 26.05 -7.99 -9.67
N ASP A 120 26.00 -8.85 -10.68
CA ASP A 120 26.78 -10.09 -10.75
C ASP A 120 27.96 -9.87 -11.70
N SER A 121 29.03 -10.63 -11.48
CA SER A 121 30.13 -10.83 -12.41
C SER A 121 29.65 -11.06 -13.85
N ALA A 122 28.56 -11.82 -14.05
CA ALA A 122 27.97 -12.07 -15.37
C ALA A 122 27.49 -10.79 -16.09
N ILE A 123 26.91 -9.83 -15.35
CA ILE A 123 26.47 -8.55 -15.94
C ILE A 123 27.68 -7.75 -16.45
N VAL A 124 28.77 -7.73 -15.68
CA VAL A 124 30.00 -7.05 -16.09
C VAL A 124 30.57 -7.68 -17.36
N VAL A 125 30.57 -9.01 -17.46
CA VAL A 125 31.01 -9.72 -18.68
C VAL A 125 30.14 -9.33 -19.87
N ASN A 126 28.81 -9.34 -19.73
CA ASN A 126 27.89 -8.95 -20.80
C ASN A 126 28.06 -7.50 -21.24
N LEU A 127 28.25 -6.56 -20.29
CA LEU A 127 28.53 -5.15 -20.60
C LEU A 127 29.81 -5.00 -21.44
N MET A 128 30.84 -5.79 -21.16
CA MET A 128 32.07 -5.81 -21.96
C MET A 128 31.81 -6.37 -23.37
N THR A 129 31.06 -7.47 -23.49
CA THR A 129 30.68 -8.04 -24.79
C THR A 129 29.83 -7.06 -25.62
N VAL A 130 28.85 -6.40 -24.99
CA VAL A 130 28.02 -5.40 -25.67
C VAL A 130 28.86 -4.19 -26.10
N LYS A 131 29.87 -3.79 -25.32
CA LYS A 131 30.81 -2.73 -25.71
C LYS A 131 31.54 -3.05 -27.01
N GLU A 132 32.10 -4.25 -27.12
CA GLU A 132 32.79 -4.73 -28.32
C GLU A 132 31.85 -4.71 -29.53
N LEU A 133 30.63 -5.22 -29.36
CA LEU A 133 29.59 -5.19 -30.39
C LEU A 133 29.23 -3.77 -30.82
N LEU A 134 29.08 -2.82 -29.90
CA LEU A 134 28.75 -1.43 -30.24
C LEU A 134 29.88 -0.75 -31.04
N ILE A 135 31.15 -1.09 -30.76
CA ILE A 135 32.30 -0.62 -31.54
C ILE A 135 32.23 -1.18 -32.96
N GLU A 136 32.01 -2.48 -33.11
CA GLU A 136 31.86 -3.12 -34.43
C GLU A 136 30.68 -2.53 -35.21
N MET A 137 29.55 -2.27 -34.55
CA MET A 137 28.39 -1.61 -35.18
C MET A 137 28.73 -0.21 -35.66
N LYS A 138 29.54 0.54 -34.91
CA LYS A 138 29.99 1.87 -35.30
C LYS A 138 30.78 1.82 -36.60
N GLU A 139 31.75 0.93 -36.69
CA GLU A 139 32.53 0.70 -37.91
C GLU A 139 31.62 0.30 -39.09
N LYS A 140 30.65 -0.60 -38.87
CA LYS A 140 29.67 -0.99 -39.89
C LYS A 140 28.80 0.16 -40.36
N VAL A 141 28.32 1.02 -39.47
CA VAL A 141 27.53 2.21 -39.84
C VAL A 141 28.41 3.21 -40.60
N GLU A 142 29.66 3.42 -40.18
CA GLU A 142 30.63 4.28 -40.85
C GLU A 142 30.94 3.81 -42.28
N MET A 143 31.01 2.49 -42.49
CA MET A 143 31.26 1.88 -43.81
C MET A 143 30.00 1.68 -44.66
N SER A 144 28.81 1.86 -44.09
CA SER A 144 27.54 1.63 -44.79
C SER A 144 27.17 2.75 -45.77
N ASN A 145 26.43 2.37 -46.82
CA ASN A 145 25.83 3.30 -47.79
C ASN A 145 24.48 3.89 -47.29
N LEU A 146 24.29 4.02 -45.98
CA LEU A 146 23.09 4.64 -45.41
C LEU A 146 23.00 6.12 -45.82
N LYS A 147 21.77 6.64 -45.93
CA LYS A 147 21.54 8.08 -46.14
C LYS A 147 22.26 8.86 -45.04
N ILE A 148 22.90 9.99 -45.38
CA ILE A 148 23.72 10.79 -44.45
C ILE A 148 22.98 11.07 -43.13
N ASN A 149 21.73 11.57 -43.19
CA ASN A 149 20.94 11.84 -41.98
C ASN A 149 20.69 10.58 -41.12
N VAL A 150 20.50 9.42 -41.77
CA VAL A 150 20.31 8.13 -41.08
C VAL A 150 21.61 7.68 -40.43
N LYS A 151 22.73 7.82 -41.15
CA LYS A 151 24.07 7.50 -40.69
C LYS A 151 24.45 8.36 -39.48
N ASP A 152 24.34 9.67 -39.57
CA ASP A 152 24.69 10.61 -38.50
C ASP A 152 23.85 10.38 -37.23
N ASN A 153 22.55 10.14 -37.38
CA ASN A 153 21.68 9.83 -36.25
C ASN A 153 22.03 8.46 -35.63
N SER A 154 22.39 7.47 -36.45
CA SER A 154 22.82 6.15 -35.96
C SER A 154 24.15 6.23 -35.21
N LEU A 155 25.14 6.95 -35.75
CA LEU A 155 26.43 7.18 -35.09
C LEU A 155 26.26 7.92 -33.76
N LYS A 156 25.42 8.96 -33.74
CA LYS A 156 25.08 9.68 -32.51
C LYS A 156 24.49 8.75 -31.44
N LYS A 157 23.53 7.88 -31.81
CA LYS A 157 22.92 6.92 -30.88
C LYS A 157 23.90 5.87 -30.40
N LEU A 158 24.83 5.43 -31.26
CA LEU A 158 25.90 4.52 -30.87
C LEU A 158 26.85 5.17 -29.87
N ASP A 159 27.22 6.43 -30.07
CA ASP A 159 28.02 7.16 -29.09
C ASP A 159 27.27 7.26 -27.75
N GLU A 160 25.95 7.49 -27.77
CA GLU A 160 25.09 7.54 -26.57
C GLU A 160 25.07 6.21 -25.82
N LEU A 161 24.92 5.10 -26.54
CA LEU A 161 24.96 3.75 -25.97
C LEU A 161 26.35 3.38 -25.47
N CYS A 162 27.42 3.65 -26.21
CA CYS A 162 28.79 3.39 -25.78
C CYS A 162 29.10 4.12 -24.47
N ARG A 163 28.75 5.41 -24.39
CA ARG A 163 28.96 6.21 -23.19
C ARG A 163 28.14 5.69 -22.00
N PHE A 164 26.88 5.30 -22.23
CA PHE A 164 26.03 4.71 -21.19
C PHE A 164 26.56 3.34 -20.72
N ASN A 165 27.01 2.50 -21.66
CA ASN A 165 27.60 1.21 -21.37
C ASN A 165 28.89 1.34 -20.55
N ASP A 166 29.72 2.34 -20.85
CA ASP A 166 30.92 2.64 -20.07
C ASP A 166 30.56 3.02 -18.62
N PHE A 167 29.57 3.90 -18.43
CA PHE A 167 29.05 4.24 -17.11
C PHE A 167 28.59 2.99 -16.34
N GLN A 168 27.73 2.16 -16.95
CA GLN A 168 27.23 0.94 -16.31
C GLN A 168 28.37 -0.02 -15.97
N THR A 169 29.31 -0.23 -16.90
CA THR A 169 30.47 -1.11 -16.71
C THR A 169 31.30 -0.66 -15.50
N GLU A 170 31.62 0.63 -15.41
CA GLU A 170 32.45 1.16 -14.34
C GLU A 170 31.75 1.06 -12.97
N VAL A 171 30.47 1.44 -12.90
CA VAL A 171 29.69 1.33 -11.65
C VAL A 171 29.56 -0.14 -11.22
N CYS A 172 29.20 -1.03 -12.13
CA CYS A 172 29.04 -2.46 -11.83
C CYS A 172 30.36 -3.10 -11.37
N LYS A 173 31.48 -2.78 -12.03
CA LYS A 173 32.81 -3.22 -11.57
C LYS A 173 33.13 -2.72 -10.16
N SER A 174 32.82 -1.46 -9.87
CA SER A 174 33.06 -0.88 -8.54
C SER A 174 32.21 -1.54 -7.46
N ILE A 175 30.91 -1.78 -7.73
CA ILE A 175 30.01 -2.48 -6.81
C ILE A 175 30.52 -3.91 -6.54
N ASN A 176 30.83 -4.68 -7.59
CA ASN A 176 31.36 -6.04 -7.45
C ASN A 176 32.67 -6.07 -6.64
N PHE A 177 33.57 -5.12 -6.91
CA PHE A 177 34.82 -5.00 -6.17
C PHE A 177 34.59 -4.76 -4.68
N VAL A 178 33.68 -3.83 -4.34
CA VAL A 178 33.33 -3.55 -2.95
C VAL A 178 32.71 -4.80 -2.32
N THR A 179 31.68 -5.40 -2.92
CA THR A 179 31.00 -6.59 -2.36
C THR A 179 31.95 -7.77 -2.17
N HIS A 180 32.85 -8.06 -3.11
CA HIS A 180 33.86 -9.11 -2.94
C HIS A 180 34.84 -8.81 -1.79
N THR A 181 35.27 -7.56 -1.64
CA THR A 181 36.19 -7.16 -0.57
C THR A 181 35.58 -7.39 0.81
N PHE A 182 34.27 -7.16 0.98
CA PHE A 182 33.59 -7.30 2.27
C PHE A 182 33.07 -8.72 2.54
N SER A 183 32.79 -9.52 1.51
CA SER A 183 32.35 -10.92 1.64
C SER A 183 33.36 -11.82 2.38
N LEU A 184 34.63 -11.43 2.41
CA LEU A 184 35.71 -12.15 3.10
C LEU A 184 35.85 -11.75 4.59
N SER A 185 35.09 -10.75 5.05
CA SER A 185 35.16 -10.25 6.43
C SER A 185 34.05 -10.84 7.31
N VAL A 186 34.30 -11.01 8.61
CA VAL A 186 33.26 -11.43 9.56
C VAL A 186 32.12 -10.40 9.52
N ALA A 187 30.89 -10.90 9.33
CA ALA A 187 29.69 -10.08 9.23
C ALA A 187 29.49 -9.27 10.52
N SER A 188 29.78 -7.98 10.45
CA SER A 188 29.46 -7.01 11.50
C SER A 188 28.65 -5.87 10.91
N ASN A 189 27.77 -5.25 11.71
CA ASN A 189 26.95 -4.11 11.27
C ASN A 189 27.81 -2.95 10.77
N VAL A 190 29.03 -2.79 11.32
CA VAL A 190 30.01 -1.78 10.91
C VAL A 190 30.59 -2.09 9.52
N ASN A 191 30.89 -3.36 9.23
CA ASN A 191 31.36 -3.79 7.91
C ASN A 191 30.28 -3.60 6.86
N GLU A 192 29.03 -3.98 7.17
CA GLU A 192 27.89 -3.76 6.27
C GLU A 192 27.65 -2.26 6.03
N ALA A 193 27.71 -1.43 7.07
CA ALA A 193 27.61 0.04 6.95
C ALA A 193 28.67 0.60 6.00
N ASN A 194 29.91 0.13 6.15
CA ASN A 194 31.04 0.53 5.32
C ASN A 194 30.91 0.08 3.87
N GLU A 195 30.48 -1.16 3.64
CA GLU A 195 30.21 -1.69 2.30
C GLU A 195 29.18 -0.81 1.59
N ARG A 196 28.02 -0.58 2.22
CA ARG A 196 26.94 0.25 1.65
C ARG A 196 27.36 1.68 1.43
N LYS A 197 28.13 2.26 2.35
CA LYS A 197 28.72 3.61 2.22
C LYS A 197 29.59 3.70 0.97
N LYS A 198 30.52 2.75 0.79
CA LYS A 198 31.44 2.72 -0.36
C LYS A 198 30.69 2.54 -1.67
N ILE A 199 29.71 1.64 -1.73
CA ILE A 199 28.87 1.45 -2.91
C ILE A 199 28.16 2.76 -3.31
N ILE A 200 27.52 3.45 -2.35
CA ILE A 200 26.83 4.71 -2.63
C ILE A 200 27.81 5.78 -3.13
N LEU A 201 28.98 5.91 -2.49
CA LEU A 201 29.98 6.88 -2.93
C LEU A 201 30.46 6.59 -4.36
N SER A 202 30.74 5.33 -4.69
CA SER A 202 31.08 4.92 -6.06
C SER A 202 29.99 5.29 -7.07
N ILE A 203 28.73 5.00 -6.78
CA ILE A 203 27.60 5.37 -7.66
C ILE A 203 27.57 6.87 -7.89
N LEU A 204 27.75 7.68 -6.84
CA LEU A 204 27.74 9.14 -6.92
C LEU A 204 28.96 9.70 -7.67
N ASP A 205 30.15 9.10 -7.50
CA ASP A 205 31.37 9.47 -8.23
C ASP A 205 31.20 9.28 -9.73
N TYR A 206 30.73 8.10 -10.15
CA TYR A 206 30.50 7.82 -11.56
C TYR A 206 29.31 8.61 -12.12
N TYR A 207 28.23 8.79 -11.36
CA TYR A 207 27.14 9.66 -11.80
C TYR A 207 27.63 11.09 -12.07
N GLU A 208 28.49 11.64 -11.20
CA GLU A 208 29.09 12.96 -11.39
C GLU A 208 30.01 13.00 -12.62
N LYS A 209 30.86 11.97 -12.82
CA LYS A 209 31.76 11.83 -13.97
C LYS A 209 31.02 11.81 -15.31
N TYR A 210 29.86 11.14 -15.36
CA TYR A 210 29.05 10.97 -16.57
C TYR A 210 27.88 11.97 -16.66
N PHE A 211 27.73 12.88 -15.69
CA PHE A 211 26.59 13.80 -15.62
C PHE A 211 26.50 14.72 -16.84
N GLU A 212 27.64 15.05 -17.45
CA GLU A 212 27.78 15.92 -18.62
C GLU A 212 28.31 15.08 -19.78
N TRP A 213 27.84 15.34 -20.99
CA TRP A 213 28.22 14.61 -22.19
C TRP A 213 29.65 14.93 -22.61
N ASN A 214 30.00 16.22 -22.60
CA ASN A 214 31.35 16.71 -22.89
C ASN A 214 31.88 17.47 -21.69
N ASN A 215 32.87 16.88 -21.00
CA ASN A 215 33.59 17.55 -19.90
C ASN A 215 34.41 18.77 -20.37
N GLU A 216 34.47 19.01 -21.69
CA GLU A 216 35.17 20.12 -22.33
C GLU A 216 34.31 21.38 -22.50
N VAL A 217 33.00 21.31 -22.19
CA VAL A 217 32.14 22.50 -22.14
C VAL A 217 32.65 23.35 -20.98
N GLY A 218 33.52 24.31 -21.30
CA GLY A 218 34.14 25.17 -20.30
C GLY A 218 33.07 25.86 -19.43
N PRO A 219 33.38 26.18 -18.16
CA PRO A 219 32.43 26.77 -17.21
C PRO A 219 31.79 28.10 -17.67
N HIS A 220 32.25 28.65 -18.81
CA HIS A 220 31.80 29.89 -19.42
C HIS A 220 30.68 29.72 -20.47
N GLU A 221 30.31 28.51 -20.89
CA GLU A 221 29.29 28.33 -21.95
C GLU A 221 27.82 28.50 -21.47
N GLY A 222 27.60 28.61 -20.16
CA GLY A 222 26.31 28.92 -19.55
C GLY A 222 25.30 27.76 -19.54
N GLU A 223 24.23 27.89 -18.74
CA GLU A 223 23.19 26.85 -18.56
C GLU A 223 22.49 26.43 -19.88
N ILE A 224 22.48 27.31 -20.88
CA ILE A 224 21.87 27.06 -22.19
C ILE A 224 22.65 26.00 -22.97
N ALA A 225 23.98 26.04 -22.96
CA ALA A 225 24.79 25.03 -23.65
C ALA A 225 24.56 23.65 -23.02
N PHE A 226 24.48 23.58 -21.69
CA PHE A 226 24.12 22.36 -20.97
C PHE A 226 22.70 21.87 -21.29
N PHE A 227 21.73 22.78 -21.43
CA PHE A 227 20.38 22.39 -21.85
C PHE A 227 20.34 21.89 -23.30
N GLN A 228 21.10 22.50 -24.21
CA GLN A 228 21.19 22.07 -25.60
C GLN A 228 21.78 20.67 -25.70
N ASP A 229 22.85 20.43 -24.94
CA ASP A 229 23.48 19.13 -24.83
C ASP A 229 22.51 18.10 -24.23
N PHE A 230 21.80 18.47 -23.15
CA PHE A 230 20.73 17.66 -22.56
C PHE A 230 19.63 17.30 -23.56
N TYR A 231 19.10 18.29 -24.29
CA TYR A 231 18.04 18.09 -25.27
C TYR A 231 18.52 17.23 -26.44
N LYS A 232 19.76 17.46 -26.89
CA LYS A 232 20.37 16.68 -27.96
C LYS A 232 20.54 15.22 -27.54
N HIS A 233 20.98 14.96 -26.32
CA HIS A 233 21.30 13.62 -25.80
C HIS A 233 20.25 13.15 -24.77
N PHE A 234 18.98 13.51 -24.98
CA PHE A 234 17.91 13.29 -23.99
C PHE A 234 17.78 11.83 -23.55
N TYR A 235 17.80 10.89 -24.50
CA TYR A 235 17.69 9.46 -24.19
C TYR A 235 18.88 8.93 -23.38
N TYR A 236 20.10 9.38 -23.68
CA TYR A 236 21.28 9.05 -22.87
C TYR A 236 21.09 9.51 -21.42
N TYR A 237 20.72 10.78 -21.22
CA TYR A 237 20.53 11.33 -19.88
C TYR A 237 19.39 10.67 -19.13
N GLU A 238 18.29 10.35 -19.82
CA GLU A 238 17.18 9.60 -19.23
C GLU A 238 17.65 8.25 -18.68
N ASN A 239 18.40 7.48 -19.47
CA ASN A 239 18.90 6.17 -19.06
C ASN A 239 19.95 6.27 -17.95
N LEU A 240 20.87 7.25 -18.04
CA LEU A 240 21.86 7.55 -16.99
C LEU A 240 21.18 7.84 -15.65
N ASP A 241 20.25 8.80 -15.63
CA ASP A 241 19.57 9.22 -14.40
C ASP A 241 18.70 8.09 -13.83
N PHE A 242 18.00 7.35 -14.69
CA PHE A 242 17.15 6.22 -14.29
C PHE A 242 17.98 5.05 -13.71
N CYS A 243 19.03 4.64 -14.40
CA CYS A 243 19.93 3.58 -13.95
C CYS A 243 20.62 3.95 -12.63
N SER A 244 21.10 5.20 -12.51
CA SER A 244 21.71 5.72 -11.29
C SER A 244 20.73 5.71 -10.11
N ALA A 245 19.48 6.12 -10.34
CA ALA A 245 18.45 6.11 -9.30
C ALA A 245 18.17 4.70 -8.77
N ILE A 246 18.07 3.69 -9.65
CA ILE A 246 17.90 2.28 -9.27
C ILE A 246 19.04 1.83 -8.35
N MET A 247 20.28 1.91 -8.84
CA MET A 247 21.45 1.45 -8.09
C MET A 247 21.62 2.20 -6.77
N PHE A 248 21.32 3.50 -6.76
CA PHE A 248 21.40 4.34 -5.59
C PHE A 248 20.37 3.96 -4.53
N PHE A 249 19.08 3.84 -4.88
CA PHE A 249 18.04 3.54 -3.91
C PHE A 249 18.15 2.15 -3.30
N ASP A 250 18.62 1.18 -4.09
CA ASP A 250 18.87 -0.18 -3.65
C ASP A 250 19.83 -0.23 -2.46
N ASN A 251 20.84 0.65 -2.48
CA ASN A 251 21.84 0.76 -1.42
C ASN A 251 21.48 1.81 -0.37
N LEU A 252 20.70 2.85 -0.72
CA LEU A 252 20.30 3.91 0.21
C LEU A 252 19.49 3.36 1.38
N PHE A 253 18.52 2.48 1.09
CA PHE A 253 17.70 1.85 2.13
C PHE A 253 18.58 1.08 3.13
N LEU A 254 19.50 0.25 2.63
CA LEU A 254 20.42 -0.53 3.45
C LEU A 254 21.39 0.35 4.23
N LEU A 255 21.84 1.45 3.64
CA LEU A 255 22.66 2.44 4.34
C LEU A 255 21.92 3.05 5.53
N LYS A 256 20.64 3.41 5.39
CA LYS A 256 19.85 3.99 6.48
C LYS A 256 19.66 3.03 7.65
N GLU A 257 19.56 1.73 7.37
CA GLU A 257 19.45 0.72 8.43
C GLU A 257 20.73 0.60 9.27
N ARG A 258 21.82 1.23 8.81
CA ARG A 258 23.17 1.07 9.35
C ARG A 258 23.88 2.36 9.70
N ILE A 259 23.54 3.51 9.12
CA ILE A 259 24.21 4.80 9.36
C ILE A 259 23.18 5.86 9.70
N LYS A 260 23.34 6.49 10.86
CA LYS A 260 22.56 7.66 11.26
C LYS A 260 23.12 8.93 10.61
N LEU A 261 22.29 9.70 9.92
CA LEU A 261 22.64 11.02 9.39
C LEU A 261 21.91 12.13 10.16
N SER A 262 22.24 13.38 9.86
CA SER A 262 21.42 14.49 10.36
C SER A 262 20.00 14.38 9.81
N PRO A 263 18.98 14.83 10.59
CA PRO A 263 17.59 14.78 10.16
C PRO A 263 17.42 15.38 8.76
N ASN A 264 16.51 14.81 8.00
CA ASN A 264 16.12 15.23 6.66
C ASN A 264 17.12 14.94 5.52
N LYS A 265 18.38 14.58 5.77
CA LYS A 265 19.35 14.38 4.67
C LYS A 265 18.94 13.30 3.68
N TYR A 266 18.50 12.17 4.21
CA TYR A 266 17.92 11.11 3.40
C TYR A 266 16.66 11.57 2.67
N SER A 267 15.71 12.19 3.40
CA SER A 267 14.43 12.64 2.85
C SER A 267 14.59 13.67 1.73
N GLU A 268 15.62 14.52 1.80
CA GLU A 268 15.91 15.55 0.80
C GLU A 268 16.29 14.90 -0.53
N VAL A 269 17.20 13.91 -0.49
CA VAL A 269 17.63 13.16 -1.66
C VAL A 269 16.49 12.35 -2.25
N GLU A 270 15.74 11.63 -1.41
CA GLU A 270 14.59 10.84 -1.83
C GLU A 270 13.50 11.69 -2.47
N SER A 271 13.18 12.84 -1.85
CA SER A 271 12.22 13.80 -2.40
C SER A 271 12.67 14.35 -3.76
N LYS A 272 13.97 14.62 -3.95
CA LYS A 272 14.52 15.16 -5.20
C LYS A 272 14.50 14.14 -6.32
N PHE A 273 14.94 12.91 -6.05
CA PHE A 273 14.83 11.82 -7.02
C PHE A 273 13.38 11.52 -7.36
N PHE A 274 12.50 11.46 -6.35
CA PHE A 274 11.08 11.26 -6.57
C PHE A 274 10.50 12.33 -7.50
N LEU A 275 10.76 13.61 -7.20
CA LEU A 275 10.30 14.71 -8.04
C LEU A 275 10.83 14.59 -9.46
N PHE A 276 12.12 14.33 -9.65
CA PHE A 276 12.71 14.13 -10.97
C PHE A 276 11.98 13.05 -11.77
N ILE A 277 11.75 11.87 -11.18
CA ILE A 277 11.08 10.76 -11.86
C ILE A 277 9.60 11.06 -12.13
N TYR A 278 8.91 11.66 -11.14
CA TYR A 278 7.52 12.10 -11.30
C TYR A 278 7.40 13.08 -12.46
N TRP A 279 8.25 14.10 -12.50
CA TRP A 279 8.26 15.12 -13.54
C TRP A 279 8.52 14.54 -14.92
N ARG A 280 9.52 13.67 -15.04
CA ARG A 280 9.81 12.96 -16.29
C ARG A 280 8.55 12.33 -16.86
N LYS A 281 7.91 11.49 -16.05
CA LYS A 281 6.77 10.68 -16.47
C LYS A 281 5.50 11.51 -16.67
N TYR A 282 5.27 12.52 -15.83
CA TYR A 282 4.19 13.49 -16.00
C TYR A 282 4.29 14.20 -17.34
N PHE A 283 5.50 14.64 -17.71
CA PHE A 283 5.72 15.32 -18.97
C PHE A 283 5.72 14.39 -20.18
N THR A 284 6.15 13.13 -20.07
CA THR A 284 5.98 12.15 -21.15
C THR A 284 4.54 12.10 -21.62
N PHE A 285 3.59 12.02 -20.69
CA PHE A 285 2.15 12.02 -20.98
C PHE A 285 1.67 13.33 -21.63
N ILE A 286 2.15 14.49 -21.16
CA ILE A 286 1.80 15.78 -21.76
C ILE A 286 2.35 15.89 -23.18
N VAL A 287 3.59 15.44 -23.41
CA VAL A 287 4.25 15.51 -24.71
C VAL A 287 3.57 14.61 -25.74
N GLU A 288 3.13 13.42 -25.34
CA GLU A 288 2.31 12.54 -26.20
C GLU A 288 1.01 13.23 -26.66
N LYS A 289 0.37 13.99 -25.77
CA LYS A 289 -0.86 14.75 -26.11
C LYS A 289 -0.59 16.04 -26.87
N SER A 290 0.59 16.63 -26.72
CA SER A 290 0.96 17.90 -27.33
C SER A 290 2.48 17.99 -27.58
N PRO A 291 2.96 17.49 -28.73
CA PRO A 291 4.39 17.48 -29.07
C PRO A 291 5.06 18.86 -29.03
N ARG A 292 4.28 19.93 -29.26
CA ARG A 292 4.77 21.32 -29.17
C ARG A 292 5.28 21.70 -27.78
N LEU A 293 4.85 21.00 -26.73
CA LEU A 293 5.27 21.22 -25.34
C LEU A 293 6.53 20.43 -24.96
N GLN A 294 7.11 19.65 -25.89
CA GLN A 294 8.29 18.81 -25.64
C GLN A 294 9.47 19.61 -25.12
N ILE A 295 9.81 20.72 -25.77
CA ILE A 295 11.02 21.45 -25.40
C ILE A 295 10.89 22.12 -24.02
N VAL A 296 9.70 22.63 -23.69
CA VAL A 296 9.37 23.19 -22.37
C VAL A 296 9.44 22.11 -21.29
N SER A 297 8.88 20.94 -21.59
CA SER A 297 8.92 19.77 -20.73
C SER A 297 10.35 19.33 -20.43
N CYS A 298 11.19 19.21 -21.47
CA CYS A 298 12.61 18.89 -21.34
C CYS A 298 13.35 19.93 -20.49
N MET A 299 13.03 21.22 -20.62
CA MET A 299 13.65 22.28 -19.81
C MET A 299 13.33 22.13 -18.33
N ILE A 300 12.10 21.76 -17.98
CA ILE A 300 11.71 21.54 -16.58
C ILE A 300 12.40 20.29 -16.02
N ILE A 301 12.45 19.20 -16.79
CA ILE A 301 13.19 17.98 -16.42
C ILE A 301 14.67 18.30 -16.19
N PHE A 302 15.28 19.08 -17.08
CA PHE A 302 16.67 19.52 -16.97
C PHE A 302 16.92 20.33 -15.69
N GLN A 303 16.03 21.26 -15.33
CA GLN A 303 16.15 22.05 -14.10
C GLN A 303 16.04 21.20 -12.83
N GLU A 304 15.12 20.23 -12.81
CA GLU A 304 15.02 19.30 -11.68
C GLU A 304 16.22 18.34 -11.63
N ARG A 305 16.81 17.98 -12.78
CA ARG A 305 18.07 17.23 -12.87
C ARG A 305 19.25 17.99 -12.28
N LEU A 306 19.40 19.29 -12.59
CA LEU A 306 20.42 20.15 -11.97
C LEU A 306 20.22 20.28 -10.45
N ALA A 307 18.97 20.42 -10.01
CA ALA A 307 18.64 20.46 -8.59
C ALA A 307 18.98 19.13 -7.88
N LEU A 308 18.77 18.00 -8.55
CA LEU A 308 19.16 16.67 -8.09
C LEU A 308 20.69 16.56 -7.97
N LYS A 309 21.48 16.94 -8.99
CA LYS A 309 22.96 16.96 -8.91
C LYS A 309 23.46 17.74 -7.69
N LYS A 310 22.92 18.93 -7.45
CA LYS A 310 23.29 19.75 -6.28
C LYS A 310 22.97 19.04 -4.96
N CYS A 311 21.80 18.42 -4.86
CA CYS A 311 21.38 17.64 -3.69
C CYS A 311 22.31 16.45 -3.45
N LEU A 312 22.61 15.68 -4.50
CA LEU A 312 23.50 14.52 -4.43
C LEU A 312 24.93 14.91 -4.06
N GLY A 313 25.45 16.01 -4.59
CA GLY A 313 26.75 16.54 -4.19
C GLY A 313 26.80 16.95 -2.71
N SER A 314 25.72 17.54 -2.18
CA SER A 314 25.63 17.83 -0.74
C SER A 314 25.55 16.55 0.09
N PHE A 315 24.83 15.54 -0.39
CA PHE A 315 24.66 14.26 0.29
C PHE A 315 25.96 13.46 0.33
N LYS A 316 26.67 13.37 -0.81
CA LYS A 316 28.02 12.80 -0.94
C LYS A 316 28.97 13.35 0.10
N LYS A 317 29.11 14.69 0.15
CA LYS A 317 29.95 15.38 1.15
C LYS A 317 29.55 15.09 2.59
N THR A 318 28.27 14.82 2.84
CA THR A 318 27.78 14.46 4.18
C THR A 318 28.21 13.04 4.53
N ILE A 319 27.99 12.09 3.62
CA ILE A 319 28.36 10.68 3.82
C ILE A 319 29.88 10.52 3.97
N GLU A 320 30.68 11.20 3.15
CA GLU A 320 32.14 11.14 3.21
C GLU A 320 32.66 11.45 4.62
N LYS A 321 32.12 12.52 5.24
CA LYS A 321 32.48 12.98 6.59
C LYS A 321 32.03 12.04 7.72
N VAL A 322 31.00 11.23 7.49
CA VAL A 322 30.45 10.35 8.52
C VAL A 322 31.39 9.17 8.74
N HIS A 323 32.00 9.11 9.91
CA HIS A 323 32.84 7.97 10.31
C HIS A 323 31.94 6.80 10.69
N THR A 324 32.18 5.62 10.10
CA THR A 324 31.52 4.35 10.45
C THR A 324 32.14 3.79 11.73
N SER A 325 31.90 4.46 12.84
CA SER A 325 32.22 3.96 14.18
C SER A 325 30.96 3.45 14.86
N GLY A 326 31.11 2.65 15.92
CA GLY A 326 29.99 2.09 16.68
C GLY A 326 28.93 3.12 17.13
N LYS A 327 29.31 4.39 17.28
CA LYS A 327 28.41 5.49 17.68
C LYS A 327 27.47 5.97 16.57
N ASN A 328 27.87 5.82 15.31
CA ASN A 328 27.07 6.24 14.15
C ASN A 328 26.36 5.06 13.48
N THR A 329 26.72 3.84 13.87
CA THR A 329 26.05 2.63 13.41
C THR A 329 24.84 2.32 14.27
N VAL A 330 23.74 2.01 13.60
CA VAL A 330 22.49 1.61 14.24
C VAL A 330 22.19 0.16 13.92
N ASP A 331 21.72 -0.58 14.93
CA ASP A 331 21.29 -1.97 14.74
C ASP A 331 19.90 -2.05 14.08
N ARG A 332 19.16 -0.93 14.10
CA ARG A 332 17.82 -0.80 13.52
C ARG A 332 17.61 0.60 12.95
N LEU A 333 16.88 0.66 11.84
CA LEU A 333 16.44 1.90 11.20
C LEU A 333 15.78 2.85 12.23
N PRO A 334 16.28 4.07 12.43
CA PRO A 334 15.65 5.03 13.34
C PRO A 334 14.20 5.31 12.91
N LYS A 335 13.25 5.28 13.85
CA LYS A 335 11.81 5.49 13.58
C LYS A 335 11.51 6.82 12.85
N ASN A 336 12.36 7.83 13.02
CA ASN A 336 12.17 9.16 12.42
C ASN A 336 12.72 9.23 10.98
N GLU A 337 13.80 8.49 10.66
CA GLU A 337 14.37 8.43 9.30
C GLU A 337 13.55 7.56 8.34
N VAL A 338 12.78 6.66 8.93
CA VAL A 338 11.33 6.60 8.80
C VAL A 338 10.79 7.26 7.51
N ARG A 339 10.38 8.53 7.66
CA ARG A 339 9.25 9.21 6.99
C ARG A 339 9.63 10.23 5.91
N THR A 340 10.00 9.73 4.73
CA THR A 340 10.83 10.41 3.73
C THR A 340 10.11 11.45 2.85
N LEU A 341 8.77 11.51 2.88
CA LEU A 341 7.98 12.48 2.07
C LEU A 341 7.01 13.34 2.87
N ARG A 342 7.02 13.29 4.21
CA ARG A 342 6.12 14.15 5.02
C ARG A 342 6.41 15.65 4.82
N ASN A 343 7.65 15.99 4.46
CA ASN A 343 8.08 17.33 4.05
C ASN A 343 7.55 17.77 2.66
N LYS A 344 6.83 16.88 1.95
CA LYS A 344 6.15 17.10 0.65
C LYS A 344 4.71 16.58 0.72
N PRO A 345 3.83 17.26 1.47
CA PRO A 345 2.50 16.75 1.77
C PRO A 345 1.59 16.61 0.54
N GLU A 346 1.83 17.38 -0.52
CA GLU A 346 1.13 17.27 -1.79
C GLU A 346 1.41 15.91 -2.46
N ILE A 347 2.67 15.48 -2.39
CA ILE A 347 3.13 14.20 -2.93
C ILE A 347 2.62 13.07 -2.04
N TYR A 348 2.91 13.14 -0.73
CA TYR A 348 2.51 12.10 0.21
C TYR A 348 0.99 11.90 0.22
N GLY A 349 0.24 12.99 0.22
CA GLY A 349 -1.22 12.96 0.13
C GLY A 349 -1.70 12.27 -1.15
N ARG A 350 -1.06 12.52 -2.29
CA ARG A 350 -1.40 11.85 -3.56
C ARG A 350 -1.23 10.34 -3.47
N PHE A 351 -0.19 9.85 -2.80
CA PHE A 351 0.02 8.42 -2.58
C PHE A 351 -1.05 7.78 -1.72
N LEU A 352 -1.41 8.43 -0.61
CA LEU A 352 -2.46 7.93 0.27
C LEU A 352 -3.81 7.87 -0.44
N VAL A 353 -4.13 8.89 -1.23
CA VAL A 353 -5.35 8.93 -2.05
C VAL A 353 -5.37 7.78 -3.06
N LEU A 354 -4.29 7.59 -3.80
CA LEU A 354 -4.22 6.52 -4.81
C LEU A 354 -4.27 5.14 -4.18
N ARG A 355 -3.65 4.96 -3.01
CA ARG A 355 -3.79 3.75 -2.20
C ARG A 355 -5.26 3.47 -1.88
N LEU A 356 -5.97 4.42 -1.29
CA LEU A 356 -7.36 4.22 -0.92
C LEU A 356 -8.23 3.95 -2.15
N LYS A 357 -8.03 4.70 -3.24
CA LYS A 357 -8.72 4.45 -4.52
C LYS A 357 -8.53 3.02 -5.02
N HIS A 358 -7.32 2.48 -4.94
CA HIS A 358 -7.07 1.10 -5.35
C HIS A 358 -7.93 0.09 -4.58
N TYR A 359 -7.94 0.17 -3.24
CA TYR A 359 -8.72 -0.77 -2.44
C TYR A 359 -10.23 -0.52 -2.53
N PHE A 360 -10.67 0.73 -2.72
CA PHE A 360 -12.07 1.00 -3.03
C PHE A 360 -12.48 0.43 -4.38
N HIS A 361 -11.64 0.56 -5.41
CA HIS A 361 -11.86 -0.07 -6.70
C HIS A 361 -11.95 -1.60 -6.58
N ALA A 362 -11.05 -2.22 -5.80
CA ALA A 362 -11.12 -3.65 -5.49
C ALA A 362 -12.45 -4.04 -4.81
N VAL A 363 -12.99 -3.20 -3.92
CA VAL A 363 -14.30 -3.42 -3.27
C VAL A 363 -15.49 -3.16 -4.20
N ALA A 364 -15.34 -2.25 -5.15
CA ALA A 364 -16.35 -1.98 -6.17
C ALA A 364 -16.49 -3.19 -7.12
N SER A 365 -15.37 -3.83 -7.50
CA SER A 365 -15.34 -4.93 -8.47
C SER A 365 -15.75 -6.31 -7.91
N ILE A 366 -15.81 -6.50 -6.58
CA ILE A 366 -16.15 -7.82 -6.01
C ILE A 366 -17.63 -8.19 -6.19
N ASN A 367 -17.85 -9.47 -6.46
CA ASN A 367 -19.12 -10.13 -6.23
C ASN A 367 -18.99 -10.99 -4.96
N LEU A 368 -19.84 -10.77 -3.95
CA LEU A 368 -19.76 -11.42 -2.64
C LEU A 368 -20.31 -12.85 -2.68
N ILE A 369 -19.64 -13.68 -3.48
CA ILE A 369 -20.00 -15.10 -3.67
C ILE A 369 -18.98 -16.00 -2.96
N ASP A 370 -17.78 -15.49 -2.67
CA ASP A 370 -16.67 -16.28 -2.17
C ASP A 370 -15.93 -15.62 -0.99
N PHE A 371 -15.01 -16.41 -0.44
CA PHE A 371 -14.13 -16.01 0.66
C PHE A 371 -13.11 -14.93 0.25
N LYS A 372 -12.74 -14.88 -1.04
CA LYS A 372 -11.82 -13.87 -1.59
C LYS A 372 -12.40 -12.46 -1.41
N ALA A 373 -13.69 -12.28 -1.66
CA ALA A 373 -14.39 -11.02 -1.41
C ALA A 373 -14.30 -10.56 0.06
N VAL A 374 -14.40 -11.48 1.02
CA VAL A 374 -14.28 -11.18 2.46
C VAL A 374 -12.88 -10.68 2.81
N LEU A 375 -11.84 -11.31 2.27
CA LEU A 375 -10.45 -10.89 2.48
C LEU A 375 -10.18 -9.48 1.93
N ILE A 376 -10.73 -9.17 0.76
CA ILE A 376 -10.63 -7.83 0.14
C ILE A 376 -11.24 -6.76 1.05
N LEU A 377 -12.43 -7.03 1.62
CA LEU A 377 -13.10 -6.11 2.53
C LEU A 377 -12.31 -5.91 3.84
N GLN A 378 -11.81 -6.98 4.44
CA GLN A 378 -10.96 -6.89 5.63
C GLN A 378 -9.70 -6.07 5.36
N ARG A 379 -9.02 -6.34 4.24
CA ARG A 379 -7.82 -5.60 3.84
C ARG A 379 -8.13 -4.13 3.61
N THR A 380 -9.25 -3.82 2.98
CA THR A 380 -9.68 -2.44 2.71
C THR A 380 -9.93 -1.69 4.02
N LEU A 381 -10.65 -2.28 4.98
CA LEU A 381 -10.84 -1.67 6.32
C LEU A 381 -9.52 -1.44 7.05
N GLN A 382 -8.61 -2.41 6.98
CA GLN A 382 -7.27 -2.28 7.55
C GLN A 382 -6.51 -1.12 6.91
N VAL A 383 -6.53 -1.01 5.58
CA VAL A 383 -5.84 0.06 4.84
C VAL A 383 -6.42 1.43 5.16
N ILE A 384 -7.75 1.55 5.26
CA ILE A 384 -8.39 2.79 5.70
C ILE A 384 -7.86 3.18 7.09
N GLY A 385 -7.83 2.23 8.03
CA GLY A 385 -7.27 2.43 9.36
C GLY A 385 -5.77 2.80 9.36
N GLU A 386 -4.98 2.28 8.42
CA GLU A 386 -3.57 2.66 8.23
C GLU A 386 -3.43 4.08 7.68
N CYS A 387 -4.30 4.50 6.76
CA CYS A 387 -4.29 5.82 6.14
C CYS A 387 -4.70 6.95 7.09
N ILE A 388 -5.52 6.66 8.10
CA ILE A 388 -5.99 7.61 9.14
C ILE A 388 -5.19 7.56 10.45
N LYS A 389 -4.08 6.79 10.48
CA LYS A 389 -3.26 6.63 11.69
C LYS A 389 -2.54 7.95 12.03
N GLU A 390 -2.91 8.55 13.16
CA GLU A 390 -2.14 9.63 13.79
C GLU A 390 -0.97 9.03 14.58
N GLY A 391 0.16 9.73 14.64
CA GLY A 391 1.48 9.17 15.01
C GLY A 391 1.68 8.64 16.44
N GLU A 392 0.63 8.46 17.24
CA GLU A 392 0.71 8.37 18.71
C GLU A 392 0.62 6.95 19.31
N GLU A 393 0.08 5.94 18.62
CA GLU A 393 -0.34 4.70 19.32
C GLU A 393 0.74 3.63 19.60
N GLU A 394 2.03 3.84 19.28
CA GLU A 394 3.04 2.76 19.44
C GLU A 394 3.91 2.83 20.69
N THR A 395 3.76 3.83 21.55
CA THR A 395 4.47 3.87 22.85
C THR A 395 3.48 3.57 23.98
N GLY A 396 3.24 2.27 24.21
CA GLY A 396 2.71 1.78 25.48
C GLY A 396 3.70 1.90 26.65
N GLU A 397 4.81 2.60 26.45
CA GLU A 397 5.79 2.92 27.49
C GLU A 397 5.77 4.43 27.75
N LEU A 398 5.31 4.77 28.96
CA LEU A 398 5.08 6.09 29.53
C LEU A 398 6.37 6.88 29.84
N ASN A 399 7.46 6.66 29.09
CA ASN A 399 8.69 7.42 29.28
C ASN A 399 8.61 8.72 28.47
N SER A 400 7.98 9.72 29.11
CA SER A 400 7.51 10.99 28.55
C SER A 400 8.58 12.02 28.18
N GLU A 401 9.87 11.78 28.44
CA GLU A 401 10.88 12.86 28.37
C GLU A 401 11.68 12.94 27.06
N ASN A 402 11.60 11.94 26.16
CA ASN A 402 12.39 11.94 24.92
C ASN A 402 11.58 11.64 23.65
N ILE A 403 10.25 11.85 23.67
CA ILE A 403 9.42 11.81 22.47
C ILE A 403 9.73 13.07 21.65
N VAL A 404 10.84 13.01 20.90
CA VAL A 404 11.21 14.03 19.93
C VAL A 404 10.04 14.19 18.94
N GLN A 405 9.55 15.42 18.89
CA GLN A 405 8.47 15.99 18.11
C GLN A 405 8.63 15.74 16.61
N ASP A 406 8.33 14.54 16.14
CA ASP A 406 8.23 14.24 14.72
C ASP A 406 6.81 14.61 14.23
N LYS A 407 6.52 15.93 14.32
CA LYS A 407 5.20 16.57 14.21
C LYS A 407 4.96 17.30 12.87
N ASP A 408 5.60 16.89 11.78
CA ASP A 408 5.20 17.38 10.45
C ASP A 408 3.91 16.67 10.01
N PHE A 409 2.78 17.20 10.51
CA PHE A 409 1.42 16.66 10.43
C PHE A 409 0.53 17.33 9.37
N LYS A 410 1.06 18.26 8.55
CA LYS A 410 0.36 18.91 7.43
C LYS A 410 0.03 17.92 6.31
N SER A 411 -0.88 16.97 6.52
CA SER A 411 -1.09 15.86 5.58
C SER A 411 -2.57 15.56 5.38
N VAL A 412 -2.87 14.99 4.21
CA VAL A 412 -4.21 14.50 3.85
C VAL A 412 -4.76 13.49 4.86
N GLN A 413 -3.89 12.83 5.64
CA GLN A 413 -4.33 11.93 6.72
C GLN A 413 -5.18 12.64 7.75
N LYS A 414 -4.84 13.88 8.11
CA LYS A 414 -5.63 14.65 9.09
C LYS A 414 -6.98 15.01 8.52
N VAL A 415 -7.01 15.40 7.24
CA VAL A 415 -8.27 15.64 6.51
C VAL A 415 -9.13 14.39 6.57
N PHE A 416 -8.58 13.19 6.26
CA PHE A 416 -9.32 11.93 6.38
C PHE A 416 -9.83 11.64 7.79
N SER A 417 -9.06 11.94 8.84
CA SER A 417 -9.53 11.75 10.22
C SER A 417 -10.68 12.70 10.58
N LEU A 418 -10.68 13.92 10.05
CA LEU A 418 -11.66 14.96 10.39
C LEU A 418 -13.03 14.79 9.75
N ILE A 419 -13.09 14.07 8.63
CA ILE A 419 -14.35 13.84 7.93
C ILE A 419 -15.14 12.68 8.55
N LEU A 420 -14.46 11.82 9.30
CA LEU A 420 -15.09 10.64 9.90
C LEU A 420 -15.60 10.99 11.30
N PRO A 421 -16.78 10.47 11.71
CA PRO A 421 -17.20 10.55 13.10
C PRO A 421 -16.14 9.95 14.03
N GLU A 422 -15.90 10.56 15.19
CA GLU A 422 -14.87 10.12 16.15
C GLU A 422 -15.04 8.65 16.56
N GLY A 423 -16.29 8.20 16.75
CA GLY A 423 -16.61 6.80 17.01
C GLY A 423 -16.13 5.86 15.90
N LEU A 424 -16.34 6.22 14.63
CA LEU A 424 -15.88 5.43 13.49
C LEU A 424 -14.35 5.44 13.38
N LEU A 425 -13.70 6.58 13.60
CA LEU A 425 -12.24 6.68 13.59
C LEU A 425 -11.61 5.71 14.60
N SER A 426 -12.14 5.68 15.83
CA SER A 426 -11.74 4.74 16.88
C SER A 426 -11.97 3.28 16.47
N ILE A 427 -13.12 2.99 15.84
CA ILE A 427 -13.45 1.65 15.33
C ILE A 427 -12.45 1.20 14.26
N LEU A 428 -12.17 2.04 13.25
CA LEU A 428 -11.26 1.71 12.15
C LEU A 428 -9.81 1.52 12.63
N ARG A 429 -9.34 2.35 13.58
CA ARG A 429 -8.03 2.17 14.24
C ARG A 429 -7.95 0.84 14.97
N GLN A 430 -9.01 0.47 15.69
CA GLN A 430 -9.08 -0.81 16.40
C GLN A 430 -9.10 -2.00 15.44
N ILE A 431 -9.92 -1.96 14.37
CA ILE A 431 -9.92 -3.01 13.33
C ILE A 431 -8.51 -3.18 12.75
N ARG A 432 -7.86 -2.07 12.39
CA ARG A 432 -6.49 -2.09 11.89
C ARG A 432 -5.52 -2.71 12.90
N ASN A 433 -5.60 -2.34 14.17
CA ASN A 433 -4.72 -2.90 15.21
C ASN A 433 -4.98 -4.40 15.43
N GLU A 434 -6.24 -4.85 15.44
CA GLU A 434 -6.60 -6.26 15.61
C GLU A 434 -6.21 -7.13 14.40
N LEU A 435 -6.24 -6.56 13.18
CA LEU A 435 -5.81 -7.25 11.97
C LEU A 435 -4.28 -7.27 11.78
N VAL A 436 -3.55 -6.23 12.22
CA VAL A 436 -2.08 -6.13 12.08
C VAL A 436 -1.33 -6.80 13.24
N HIS A 437 -1.85 -6.66 14.46
CA HIS A 437 -1.21 -7.10 15.69
C HIS A 437 -2.24 -7.80 16.58
N PRO A 438 -2.74 -8.99 16.20
CA PRO A 438 -3.64 -9.73 17.08
C PRO A 438 -2.88 -10.03 18.38
N LYS A 439 -3.26 -9.30 19.44
CA LYS A 439 -2.57 -9.30 20.73
C LYS A 439 -2.69 -10.66 21.43
N GLU A 440 -3.71 -11.45 21.07
CA GLU A 440 -4.02 -12.75 21.67
C GLU A 440 -4.32 -13.81 20.60
N LEU A 441 -3.88 -15.04 20.86
CA LEU A 441 -4.18 -16.25 20.06
C LEU A 441 -5.69 -16.52 19.92
N ILE A 442 -6.48 -15.94 20.82
CA ILE A 442 -7.94 -16.04 20.91
C ILE A 442 -8.63 -15.49 19.66
N ASN A 443 -8.04 -14.49 19.00
CA ASN A 443 -8.72 -13.71 17.96
C ASN A 443 -8.89 -14.46 16.63
N PHE A 444 -8.09 -15.51 16.36
CA PHE A 444 -8.14 -16.22 15.06
C PHE A 444 -9.45 -16.99 14.86
N SER A 445 -9.94 -17.69 15.89
CA SER A 445 -11.15 -18.52 15.76
C SER A 445 -12.43 -17.69 15.51
N TYR A 446 -12.52 -16.51 16.12
CA TYR A 446 -13.63 -15.57 15.91
C TYR A 446 -13.56 -14.94 14.54
N ARG A 447 -12.36 -14.62 14.07
CA ARG A 447 -12.17 -14.11 12.72
C ARG A 447 -12.59 -15.14 11.66
N ILE A 448 -12.21 -16.41 11.79
CA ILE A 448 -12.68 -17.48 10.87
C ILE A 448 -14.21 -17.54 10.86
N SER A 449 -14.83 -17.46 12.05
CA SER A 449 -16.29 -17.53 12.18
C SER A 449 -16.98 -16.32 11.54
N ALA A 450 -16.40 -15.12 11.70
CA ALA A 450 -16.87 -13.90 11.07
C ALA A 450 -16.76 -13.98 9.53
N GLU A 451 -15.68 -14.55 9.02
CA GLU A 451 -15.44 -14.68 7.59
C GLU A 451 -16.45 -15.59 6.88
N GLY A 452 -17.13 -16.47 7.62
CA GLY A 452 -18.26 -17.25 7.10
C GLY A 452 -19.58 -16.47 7.03
N ASP A 453 -19.63 -15.21 7.50
CA ASP A 453 -20.83 -14.39 7.51
C ASP A 453 -20.89 -13.42 6.32
N TYR A 454 -21.23 -13.97 5.15
CA TYR A 454 -21.35 -13.20 3.91
C TYR A 454 -22.44 -12.12 3.97
N GLU A 455 -23.50 -12.31 4.78
CA GLU A 455 -24.55 -11.31 4.98
C GLU A 455 -23.96 -10.06 5.66
N LEU A 456 -23.18 -10.24 6.73
CA LEU A 456 -22.45 -9.14 7.39
C LEU A 456 -21.53 -8.41 6.41
N PHE A 457 -20.69 -9.14 5.66
CA PHE A 457 -19.72 -8.53 4.75
C PHE A 457 -20.36 -7.83 3.55
N ASN A 458 -21.55 -8.26 3.12
CA ASN A 458 -22.30 -7.54 2.10
C ASN A 458 -22.81 -6.17 2.57
N VAL A 459 -23.18 -6.05 3.84
CA VAL A 459 -23.54 -4.73 4.39
C VAL A 459 -22.28 -3.89 4.61
N ILE A 460 -21.18 -4.48 5.11
CA ILE A 460 -19.88 -3.79 5.23
C ILE A 460 -19.41 -3.26 3.88
N ARG A 461 -19.57 -4.00 2.78
CA ARG A 461 -19.24 -3.52 1.43
C ARG A 461 -19.97 -2.22 1.11
N LYS A 462 -21.28 -2.14 1.38
CA LYS A 462 -22.07 -0.91 1.16
C LYS A 462 -21.60 0.24 2.05
N GLU A 463 -21.25 -0.06 3.30
CA GLU A 463 -20.67 0.92 4.23
C GLU A 463 -19.30 1.44 3.72
N ILE A 464 -18.44 0.57 3.18
CA ILE A 464 -17.15 0.95 2.58
C ILE A 464 -17.34 1.80 1.32
N LEU A 465 -18.27 1.47 0.43
CA LEU A 465 -18.59 2.29 -0.75
C LEU A 465 -19.20 3.64 -0.36
N THR A 466 -19.89 3.70 0.77
CA THR A 466 -20.33 4.98 1.36
C THR A 466 -19.13 5.80 1.83
N LEU A 467 -18.12 5.19 2.46
CA LEU A 467 -16.86 5.84 2.82
C LEU A 467 -16.10 6.34 1.59
N GLU A 468 -16.06 5.57 0.49
CA GLU A 468 -15.48 6.02 -0.78
C GLU A 468 -16.14 7.31 -1.26
N GLY A 469 -17.48 7.37 -1.25
CA GLY A 469 -18.23 8.57 -1.61
C GLY A 469 -17.86 9.79 -0.76
N ILE A 470 -17.63 9.60 0.54
CA ILE A 470 -17.19 10.66 1.46
C ILE A 470 -15.75 11.09 1.11
N PHE A 471 -14.84 10.15 0.86
CA PHE A 471 -13.44 10.43 0.55
C PHE A 471 -13.23 11.02 -0.85
N ASN A 472 -14.15 10.81 -1.80
CA ASN A 472 -13.95 11.22 -3.19
C ASN A 472 -13.72 12.73 -3.35
N ASN A 473 -14.37 13.57 -2.54
CA ASN A 473 -14.12 15.01 -2.58
C ASN A 473 -12.68 15.36 -2.18
N ILE A 474 -12.11 14.66 -1.18
CA ILE A 474 -10.71 14.82 -0.79
C ILE A 474 -9.79 14.31 -1.88
N PHE A 475 -10.19 13.22 -2.56
CA PHE A 475 -9.40 12.70 -3.67
C PHE A 475 -9.27 13.71 -4.80
N CYS A 476 -10.37 14.41 -5.11
CA CYS A 476 -10.38 15.50 -6.09
C CYS A 476 -9.58 16.72 -5.60
N ALA A 477 -9.75 17.12 -4.34
CA ALA A 477 -8.96 18.20 -3.74
C ALA A 477 -7.45 17.89 -3.77
N GLN A 478 -7.05 16.64 -3.54
CA GLN A 478 -5.64 16.26 -3.57
C GLN A 478 -5.08 16.21 -4.98
N LYS A 479 -5.88 15.76 -5.94
CA LYS A 479 -5.51 15.84 -7.35
C LYS A 479 -5.22 17.29 -7.72
N TYR A 480 -6.11 18.20 -7.32
CA TYR A 480 -5.96 19.63 -7.56
C TYR A 480 -4.71 20.21 -6.88
N GLU A 481 -4.48 19.94 -5.60
CA GLU A 481 -3.27 20.43 -4.90
C GLU A 481 -1.99 19.93 -5.57
N MET A 482 -1.96 18.67 -6.03
CA MET A 482 -0.84 18.15 -6.79
C MET A 482 -0.65 18.89 -8.12
N GLU A 483 -1.72 19.12 -8.87
CA GLU A 483 -1.67 19.86 -10.14
C GLU A 483 -1.28 21.33 -9.94
N ASN A 484 -1.72 21.96 -8.85
CA ASN A 484 -1.36 23.33 -8.48
C ASN A 484 0.11 23.41 -8.05
N TYR A 485 0.59 22.45 -7.27
CA TYR A 485 2.02 22.29 -6.95
C TYR A 485 2.85 22.13 -8.23
N VAL A 486 2.36 21.35 -9.19
CA VAL A 486 2.99 21.20 -10.50
C VAL A 486 2.99 22.53 -11.25
N SER A 487 1.86 23.23 -11.32
CA SER A 487 1.74 24.53 -11.98
C SER A 487 2.68 25.59 -11.38
N SER A 488 2.76 25.68 -10.04
CA SER A 488 3.65 26.64 -9.36
C SER A 488 5.12 26.38 -9.67
N ARG A 489 5.51 25.10 -9.78
CA ARG A 489 6.87 24.71 -10.15
C ARG A 489 7.20 25.10 -11.58
N ILE A 490 6.26 24.91 -12.51
CA ILE A 490 6.39 25.39 -13.89
C ILE A 490 6.56 26.92 -13.91
N GLN A 491 5.76 27.65 -13.13
CA GLN A 491 5.87 29.11 -13.02
C GLN A 491 7.21 29.57 -12.43
N ILE A 492 7.72 28.90 -11.40
CA ILE A 492 9.05 29.19 -10.83
C ILE A 492 10.14 28.93 -11.88
N ALA A 493 10.08 27.81 -12.59
CA ALA A 493 11.02 27.50 -13.67
C ALA A 493 10.96 28.56 -14.79
N THR A 494 9.74 28.98 -15.16
CA THR A 494 9.51 30.04 -16.15
C THR A 494 10.07 31.37 -15.68
N THR A 495 9.85 31.74 -14.41
CA THR A 495 10.31 33.00 -13.83
C THR A 495 11.83 33.02 -13.73
N LYS A 496 12.46 31.91 -13.32
CA LYS A 496 13.91 31.77 -13.35
C LYS A 496 14.46 31.89 -14.77
N ALA A 497 13.84 31.22 -15.75
CA ALA A 497 14.24 31.35 -17.15
C ALA A 497 14.09 32.78 -17.69
N ARG A 498 13.08 33.54 -17.24
CA ARG A 498 12.92 34.97 -17.57
C ARG A 498 13.93 35.87 -16.85
N ALA A 499 14.23 35.58 -15.58
CA ALA A 499 15.10 36.38 -14.72
C ALA A 499 16.59 36.18 -15.02
N THR A 500 16.97 34.96 -15.39
CA THR A 500 18.20 34.68 -16.13
C THR A 500 17.99 35.28 -17.51
N LYS A 501 18.04 36.62 -17.64
CA LYS A 501 18.05 37.29 -18.94
C LYS A 501 18.99 36.48 -19.80
N ILE A 502 18.46 35.88 -20.87
CA ILE A 502 19.26 35.35 -21.96
C ILE A 502 19.93 36.59 -22.52
N SER A 503 20.99 37.05 -21.87
CA SER A 503 21.69 38.25 -22.24
C SER A 503 22.19 38.06 -23.66
N ASP A 504 22.41 39.18 -24.33
CA ASP A 504 22.65 39.33 -25.75
C ASP A 504 23.73 38.40 -26.36
N LEU A 505 24.50 37.67 -25.54
CA LEU A 505 25.53 36.70 -25.95
C LEU A 505 25.01 35.39 -26.57
N HIS A 506 23.78 34.92 -26.28
CA HIS A 506 23.37 33.56 -26.66
C HIS A 506 22.33 33.47 -27.79
N LYS A 507 21.69 34.59 -28.14
CA LYS A 507 20.71 34.67 -29.24
C LYS A 507 21.28 34.15 -30.58
N PRO A 508 22.51 34.52 -31.02
CA PRO A 508 23.03 34.07 -32.32
C PRO A 508 23.37 32.57 -32.37
N LYS A 509 23.89 31.99 -31.28
CA LYS A 509 24.21 30.55 -31.19
C LYS A 509 22.94 29.70 -31.19
N LEU A 510 21.88 30.13 -30.50
CA LEU A 510 20.56 29.48 -30.53
C LEU A 510 19.91 29.51 -31.93
N MET A 511 20.00 30.66 -32.62
CA MET A 511 19.46 30.82 -33.98
C MET A 511 20.10 29.86 -35.00
N LYS A 512 21.40 29.56 -34.85
CA LYS A 512 22.13 28.67 -35.75
C LYS A 512 21.64 27.20 -35.67
N ILE A 513 21.13 26.78 -34.52
CA ILE A 513 20.72 25.39 -34.21
C ILE A 513 19.27 25.12 -34.63
N LEU A 514 18.39 26.11 -34.51
CA LEU A 514 16.99 25.98 -34.92
C LEU A 514 16.81 26.06 -36.43
N SER A 515 17.81 26.63 -37.10
CA SER A 515 17.94 26.61 -38.55
C SER A 515 18.30 25.21 -39.09
N SER A 516 18.75 24.28 -38.23
CA SER A 516 19.17 22.91 -38.62
C SER A 516 18.24 21.80 -38.11
N THR A 517 17.11 22.15 -37.48
CA THR A 517 16.07 21.17 -37.12
C THR A 517 14.97 21.21 -38.18
N ASP A 518 14.94 20.17 -39.02
CA ASP A 518 13.97 20.02 -40.12
C ASP A 518 12.54 19.87 -39.56
N GLY A 519 11.80 20.97 -39.48
CA GLY A 519 10.35 20.98 -39.25
C GLY A 519 9.85 22.11 -38.34
N GLU A 520 9.15 23.08 -38.91
CA GLU A 520 8.23 24.06 -38.27
C GLU A 520 8.77 25.27 -37.46
N PHE A 521 10.07 25.47 -37.26
CA PHE A 521 10.60 26.60 -36.44
C PHE A 521 11.37 27.69 -37.20
N THR A 522 11.15 27.86 -38.50
CA THR A 522 11.97 28.70 -39.39
C THR A 522 11.81 30.22 -39.26
N ASN A 523 10.92 30.74 -38.41
CA ASN A 523 10.72 32.19 -38.27
C ASN A 523 11.68 32.81 -37.23
N LYS A 524 12.73 33.48 -37.74
CA LYS A 524 13.95 33.87 -37.01
C LYS A 524 13.78 34.98 -35.97
N ASP A 525 12.78 35.84 -36.03
CA ASP A 525 12.82 37.06 -35.20
C ASP A 525 12.06 37.00 -33.87
N ASN A 526 11.49 35.85 -33.48
CA ASN A 526 10.58 35.80 -32.33
C ASN A 526 10.79 34.62 -31.37
N PHE A 527 12.00 34.06 -31.26
CA PHE A 527 12.23 32.83 -30.50
C PHE A 527 12.09 32.99 -28.96
N GLU A 528 12.61 34.08 -28.39
CA GLU A 528 12.44 34.39 -26.96
C GLU A 528 10.94 34.56 -26.62
N TYR A 529 10.22 35.27 -27.48
CA TYR A 529 8.75 35.36 -27.43
C TYR A 529 8.09 33.99 -27.62
N LYS A 530 8.60 33.12 -28.51
CA LYS A 530 8.05 31.79 -28.78
C LYS A 530 8.21 30.85 -27.59
N TRP A 531 9.30 30.92 -26.83
CA TRP A 531 9.47 30.13 -25.60
C TRP A 531 8.65 30.64 -24.45
N ILE A 532 8.67 31.96 -24.22
CA ILE A 532 7.80 32.59 -23.23
C ILE A 532 6.35 32.22 -23.55
N LYS A 533 5.96 32.29 -24.83
CA LYS A 533 4.64 31.87 -25.32
C LYS A 533 4.41 30.37 -25.16
N LEU A 534 5.38 29.49 -25.38
CA LEU A 534 5.23 28.04 -25.14
C LEU A 534 5.11 27.70 -23.65
N PHE A 535 5.82 28.41 -22.77
CA PHE A 535 5.66 28.30 -21.32
C PHE A 535 4.31 28.85 -20.88
N GLU A 536 3.85 29.96 -21.48
CA GLU A 536 2.51 30.51 -21.27
C GLU A 536 1.44 29.59 -21.83
N GLU A 537 1.66 28.92 -22.95
CA GLU A 537 0.78 27.91 -23.53
C GLU A 537 0.76 26.65 -22.67
N LEU A 538 1.89 26.19 -22.13
CA LEU A 538 1.93 25.09 -21.16
C LEU A 538 1.19 25.47 -19.87
N SER A 539 1.48 26.64 -19.33
CA SER A 539 0.84 27.16 -18.12
C SER A 539 -0.65 27.36 -18.34
N SER A 540 -1.05 27.91 -19.50
CA SER A 540 -2.45 28.09 -19.89
C SER A 540 -3.13 26.76 -20.18
N SER A 541 -2.44 25.79 -20.79
CA SER A 541 -2.96 24.45 -21.05
C SER A 541 -3.22 23.72 -19.74
N MET A 542 -2.27 23.76 -18.81
CA MET A 542 -2.39 23.24 -17.44
C MET A 542 -3.49 23.95 -16.64
N THR A 543 -3.56 25.27 -16.72
CA THR A 543 -4.64 26.06 -16.10
C THR A 543 -5.99 25.73 -16.75
N SER A 544 -6.00 25.49 -18.06
CA SER A 544 -7.20 25.11 -18.79
C SER A 544 -7.61 23.67 -18.47
N SER A 545 -6.69 22.73 -18.24
CA SER A 545 -7.02 21.36 -17.81
C SER A 545 -7.54 21.35 -16.38
N LEU A 546 -6.94 22.15 -15.49
CA LEU A 546 -7.47 22.46 -14.17
C LEU A 546 -8.91 22.99 -14.23
N ASN A 547 -9.23 23.79 -15.26
CA ASN A 547 -10.56 24.36 -15.49
C ASN A 547 -11.51 23.46 -16.32
N LYS A 548 -11.00 22.48 -17.08
CA LYS A 548 -11.77 21.66 -18.07
C LYS A 548 -12.21 20.31 -17.52
N GLU A 549 -11.58 19.77 -16.48
CA GLU A 549 -12.04 18.53 -15.87
C GLU A 549 -13.25 18.76 -14.95
N GLU A 550 -14.38 18.25 -15.47
CA GLU A 550 -15.70 17.96 -14.90
C GLU A 550 -16.59 19.11 -14.39
N LYS A 551 -17.80 19.09 -14.97
CA LYS A 551 -18.98 19.84 -14.57
C LYS A 551 -19.32 19.55 -13.11
N VAL A 552 -19.47 20.65 -12.36
CA VAL A 552 -20.29 20.81 -11.16
C VAL A 552 -19.83 19.95 -9.98
N ILE A 553 -19.22 20.59 -8.98
CA ILE A 553 -19.33 20.12 -7.60
C ILE A 553 -20.83 19.91 -7.37
N ASN A 554 -21.31 18.67 -7.44
CA ASN A 554 -22.73 18.42 -7.31
C ASN A 554 -23.18 18.90 -5.92
N LYS A 555 -24.47 19.23 -5.76
CA LYS A 555 -24.97 19.76 -4.48
C LYS A 555 -24.58 18.88 -3.28
N GLY A 556 -24.52 17.55 -3.47
CA GLY A 556 -24.07 16.61 -2.45
C GLY A 556 -22.60 16.77 -2.04
N SER A 557 -21.70 17.04 -2.99
CA SER A 557 -20.29 17.32 -2.73
C SER A 557 -20.09 18.63 -1.95
N ILE A 558 -20.89 19.68 -2.22
CA ILE A 558 -20.81 20.94 -1.45
C ILE A 558 -21.22 20.70 0.01
N SER A 559 -22.33 19.99 0.25
CA SER A 559 -22.80 19.68 1.60
C SER A 559 -21.80 18.84 2.39
N GLN A 560 -21.15 17.86 1.74
CA GLN A 560 -20.07 17.08 2.34
C GLN A 560 -18.85 17.95 2.68
N LEU A 561 -18.42 18.83 1.76
CA LEU A 561 -17.30 19.75 2.03
C LEU A 561 -17.60 20.75 3.15
N LYS A 562 -18.86 21.22 3.25
CA LYS A 562 -19.35 22.03 4.37
C LYS A 562 -19.25 21.29 5.69
N TYR A 563 -19.69 20.04 5.73
CA TYR A 563 -19.58 19.19 6.92
C TYR A 563 -18.12 19.01 7.37
N ILE A 564 -17.20 18.81 6.43
CA ILE A 564 -15.77 18.67 6.75
C ILE A 564 -15.21 19.99 7.32
N PHE A 565 -15.57 21.12 6.71
CA PHE A 565 -15.21 22.43 7.23
C PHE A 565 -15.72 22.60 8.67
N ASP A 566 -17.01 22.34 8.90
CA ASP A 566 -17.65 22.50 10.20
C ASP A 566 -16.96 21.68 11.29
N ASN A 567 -16.64 20.42 11.00
CA ASN A 567 -15.90 19.55 11.91
C ASN A 567 -14.49 20.06 12.20
N SER A 568 -13.75 20.45 11.16
CA SER A 568 -12.38 20.97 11.28
C SER A 568 -12.37 22.26 12.11
N PHE A 569 -13.34 23.13 11.88
CA PHE A 569 -13.49 24.40 12.56
C PHE A 569 -13.94 24.24 14.02
N CYS A 570 -14.86 23.32 14.30
CA CYS A 570 -15.24 22.98 15.67
C CYS A 570 -14.08 22.39 16.47
N ALA A 571 -13.32 21.47 15.86
CA ALA A 571 -12.13 20.89 16.50
C ALA A 571 -11.08 21.95 16.81
N LEU A 572 -10.84 22.88 15.88
CA LEU A 572 -9.95 24.01 16.06
C LEU A 572 -10.41 24.96 17.18
N LYS A 573 -11.69 25.30 17.24
CA LYS A 573 -12.27 26.09 18.36
C LYS A 573 -12.07 25.39 19.70
N ASN A 574 -12.30 24.08 19.76
CA ASN A 574 -12.11 23.32 20.98
C ASN A 574 -10.64 23.33 21.44
N GLU A 575 -9.69 23.28 20.51
CA GLU A 575 -8.26 23.37 20.83
C GLU A 575 -7.86 24.77 21.31
N VAL A 576 -8.41 25.83 20.72
CA VAL A 576 -8.22 27.21 21.22
C VAL A 576 -8.80 27.38 22.63
N ILE A 577 -9.96 26.78 22.89
CA ILE A 577 -10.57 26.77 24.24
C ILE A 577 -9.74 25.93 25.21
N SER A 578 -9.16 24.80 24.79
CA SER A 578 -8.35 23.94 25.64
C SER A 578 -7.05 24.65 26.09
N MET A 579 -6.46 25.50 25.23
CA MET A 579 -5.34 26.37 25.60
C MET A 579 -5.67 27.32 26.75
N LYS A 580 -6.94 27.75 26.90
CA LYS A 580 -7.39 28.59 28.01
C LYS A 580 -7.36 27.86 29.36
N ASN A 581 -7.52 26.54 29.34
CA ASN A 581 -7.78 25.73 30.52
C ASN A 581 -6.55 24.92 31.00
N ILE A 582 -5.45 24.83 30.23
CA ILE A 582 -4.35 23.90 30.50
C ILE A 582 -2.98 24.60 30.42
N CYS A 583 -2.16 24.46 31.47
CA CYS A 583 -0.81 25.04 31.60
C CYS A 583 0.31 24.28 30.85
N PHE A 584 0.00 23.32 29.97
CA PHE A 584 1.00 22.41 29.40
C PHE A 584 1.10 22.46 27.87
N ASN A 585 2.36 22.56 27.42
CA ASN A 585 2.87 22.41 26.05
C ASN A 585 2.12 23.21 24.97
N VAL A 586 2.08 24.54 25.09
CA VAL A 586 1.54 25.48 24.09
C VAL A 586 2.05 25.19 22.67
N ARG A 587 3.31 24.77 22.53
CA ARG A 587 3.90 24.37 21.24
C ARG A 587 3.16 23.20 20.60
N ALA A 588 2.74 22.21 21.39
CA ALA A 588 1.99 21.07 20.90
C ALA A 588 0.63 21.47 20.33
N SER A 589 -0.11 22.31 21.05
CA SER A 589 -1.41 22.81 20.60
C SER A 589 -1.26 23.77 19.41
N ILE A 590 -0.18 24.56 19.36
CA ILE A 590 0.21 25.37 18.20
C ILE A 590 0.39 24.51 16.94
N ASP A 591 1.17 23.43 17.03
CA ASP A 591 1.38 22.52 15.89
C ASP A 591 0.04 21.91 15.44
N TYR A 592 -0.79 21.50 16.40
CA TYR A 592 -2.11 20.92 16.18
C TYR A 592 -3.07 21.89 15.47
N MET A 593 -3.07 23.16 15.88
CA MET A 593 -3.84 24.22 15.20
C MET A 593 -3.37 24.42 13.76
N GLY A 594 -2.05 24.36 13.51
CA GLY A 594 -1.50 24.46 12.16
C GLY A 594 -2.05 23.41 11.19
N ASP A 595 -2.35 22.20 11.68
CA ASP A 595 -2.92 21.11 10.88
C ASP A 595 -4.41 21.34 10.56
N TYR A 596 -5.17 21.90 11.50
CA TYR A 596 -6.56 22.28 11.27
C TYR A 596 -6.68 23.43 10.29
N PHE A 597 -5.83 24.45 10.42
CA PHE A 597 -5.74 25.54 9.45
C PHE A 597 -5.37 25.01 8.07
N PHE A 598 -4.38 24.10 7.97
CA PHE A 598 -4.05 23.45 6.70
C PHE A 598 -5.26 22.72 6.10
N SER A 599 -6.01 21.96 6.90
CA SER A 599 -7.19 21.22 6.43
C SER A 599 -8.31 22.14 5.93
N ILE A 600 -8.54 23.25 6.63
CA ILE A 600 -9.51 24.28 6.24
C ILE A 600 -9.06 24.98 4.95
N GLU A 601 -7.80 25.45 4.89
CA GLU A 601 -7.21 26.10 3.71
C GLU A 601 -7.26 25.20 2.48
N TYR A 602 -7.01 23.90 2.67
CA TYR A 602 -7.04 22.89 1.63
C TYR A 602 -8.44 22.76 1.00
N ILE A 603 -9.47 22.69 1.83
CA ILE A 603 -10.88 22.61 1.38
C ILE A 603 -11.31 23.89 0.69
N PHE A 604 -10.97 25.04 1.27
CA PHE A 604 -11.31 26.34 0.69
C PHE A 604 -10.60 26.61 -0.62
N SER A 605 -9.31 26.26 -0.73
CA SER A 605 -8.58 26.37 -1.99
C SER A 605 -9.27 25.57 -3.08
N TYR A 606 -9.68 24.33 -2.78
CA TYR A 606 -10.44 23.51 -3.73
C TYR A 606 -11.80 24.12 -4.10
N LEU A 607 -12.61 24.54 -3.12
CA LEU A 607 -13.94 25.12 -3.34
C LEU A 607 -13.90 26.43 -4.15
N ILE A 608 -13.06 27.38 -3.72
CA ILE A 608 -12.87 28.68 -4.38
C ILE A 608 -12.45 28.48 -5.84
N LEU A 609 -11.66 27.43 -6.13
CA LEU A 609 -11.09 27.21 -7.45
C LEU A 609 -12.03 26.43 -8.40
N LYS A 610 -12.88 25.54 -7.89
CA LYS A 610 -13.79 24.70 -8.70
C LYS A 610 -15.24 25.18 -8.75
N ASP A 611 -15.69 26.04 -7.85
CA ASP A 611 -17.03 26.62 -7.96
C ASP A 611 -17.07 27.64 -9.12
N MET A 612 -17.75 27.25 -10.20
CA MET A 612 -17.93 28.06 -11.41
C MET A 612 -18.93 29.21 -11.21
N ASP A 613 -19.75 29.15 -10.17
CA ASP A 613 -20.80 30.13 -9.89
C ASP A 613 -20.29 31.28 -9.00
N LEU A 614 -19.14 31.10 -8.34
CA LEU A 614 -18.44 32.20 -7.67
C LEU A 614 -17.95 33.21 -8.71
N LYS A 615 -18.45 34.46 -8.61
CA LYS A 615 -17.93 35.57 -9.41
C LYS A 615 -16.41 35.65 -9.27
N HIS A 616 -15.70 35.82 -10.38
CA HIS A 616 -14.23 35.89 -10.43
C HIS A 616 -13.64 36.88 -9.41
N ASP A 617 -14.30 38.02 -9.20
CA ASP A 617 -13.85 39.03 -8.22
C ASP A 617 -13.99 38.54 -6.78
N LEU A 618 -15.07 37.81 -6.47
CA LEU A 618 -15.26 37.17 -5.16
C LEU A 618 -14.22 36.08 -4.94
N LYS A 619 -13.94 35.27 -5.97
CA LYS A 619 -12.89 34.24 -5.95
C LYS A 619 -11.51 34.82 -5.61
N ASN A 620 -11.12 35.92 -6.25
CA ASN A 620 -9.85 36.60 -5.96
C ASN A 620 -9.84 37.25 -4.58
N LYS A 621 -10.95 37.88 -4.16
CA LYS A 621 -11.10 38.43 -2.81
C LYS A 621 -10.92 37.36 -1.74
N LEU A 622 -11.57 36.19 -1.90
CA LEU A 622 -11.46 35.08 -0.96
C LEU A 622 -10.06 34.46 -0.96
N LYS A 623 -9.41 34.33 -2.12
CA LYS A 623 -8.03 33.86 -2.22
C LYS A 623 -7.04 34.78 -1.50
N ASN A 624 -7.19 36.09 -1.66
CA ASN A 624 -6.34 37.08 -0.99
C ASN A 624 -6.58 37.06 0.52
N LYS A 625 -7.85 37.06 0.98
CA LYS A 625 -8.20 36.90 2.39
C LYS A 625 -7.56 35.63 2.98
N LEU A 626 -7.67 34.49 2.30
CA LEU A 626 -7.09 33.22 2.78
C LEU A 626 -5.56 33.31 2.91
N GLN A 627 -4.88 33.91 1.93
CA GLN A 627 -3.44 34.09 1.94
C GLN A 627 -2.98 35.05 3.06
N GLU A 628 -3.68 36.17 3.26
CA GLU A 628 -3.40 37.10 4.36
C GLU A 628 -3.51 36.41 5.72
N ARG A 629 -4.54 35.59 5.93
CA ARG A 629 -4.72 34.84 7.19
C ARG A 629 -3.65 33.78 7.40
N LYS A 630 -3.23 33.10 6.33
CA LYS A 630 -2.11 32.16 6.36
C LYS A 630 -0.82 32.83 6.81
N ASP A 631 -0.56 34.03 6.31
CA ASP A 631 0.64 34.78 6.65
C ASP A 631 0.56 35.37 8.06
N LEU A 632 -0.61 35.86 8.50
CA LEU A 632 -0.85 36.24 9.90
C LEU A 632 -0.61 35.08 10.87
N PHE A 633 -1.13 33.89 10.58
CA PHE A 633 -0.92 32.72 11.41
C PHE A 633 0.56 32.33 11.48
N LYS A 634 1.28 32.31 10.34
CA LYS A 634 2.74 32.05 10.34
C LYS A 634 3.51 33.09 11.15
N ASN A 635 3.11 34.36 11.09
CA ASN A 635 3.76 35.43 11.84
C ASN A 635 3.51 35.28 13.34
N ALA A 636 2.27 34.98 13.75
CA ALA A 636 1.92 34.70 15.14
C ALA A 636 2.70 33.48 15.67
N LEU A 637 2.83 32.43 14.86
CA LEU A 637 3.66 31.26 15.17
C LEU A 637 5.14 31.59 15.32
N ALA A 638 5.69 32.45 14.44
CA ALA A 638 7.10 32.83 14.48
C ALA A 638 7.44 33.76 15.66
N ALA A 639 6.46 34.55 16.13
CA ALA A 639 6.61 35.44 17.27
C ALA A 639 6.60 34.68 18.62
N TYR A 640 5.97 33.51 18.66
CA TYR A 640 5.97 32.59 19.80
C TYR A 640 7.25 31.71 19.78
N PRO A 641 8.01 31.52 20.88
CA PRO A 641 7.68 31.74 22.30
C PRO A 641 8.36 32.98 22.92
N HIS A 642 8.92 33.87 22.09
CA HIS A 642 9.92 34.84 22.56
C HIS A 642 9.33 36.10 23.21
N THR A 643 8.04 36.39 23.02
CA THR A 643 7.48 37.72 23.39
C THR A 643 5.98 37.76 23.74
N TYR A 644 5.20 36.69 23.55
CA TYR A 644 3.75 36.78 23.62
C TYR A 644 3.18 36.29 24.96
N ASP A 645 2.32 37.12 25.54
CA ASP A 645 1.29 36.69 26.49
C ASP A 645 0.33 35.72 25.77
N ASN A 646 0.02 34.59 26.40
CA ASN A 646 -0.91 33.60 25.88
C ASN A 646 -2.28 34.21 25.56
N GLU A 647 -2.70 35.23 26.33
CA GLU A 647 -3.97 35.91 26.11
C GLU A 647 -3.99 36.71 24.80
N VAL A 648 -2.87 37.37 24.45
CA VAL A 648 -2.76 38.12 23.19
C VAL A 648 -2.73 37.17 22.00
N PHE A 649 -1.95 36.09 22.08
CA PHE A 649 -1.92 35.07 21.03
C PHE A 649 -3.31 34.44 20.82
N GLN A 650 -4.04 34.17 21.90
CA GLN A 650 -5.41 33.66 21.83
C GLN A 650 -6.35 34.64 21.10
N GLN A 651 -6.32 35.92 21.47
CA GLN A 651 -7.15 36.95 20.81
C GLN A 651 -6.86 37.05 19.31
N GLU A 652 -5.59 36.92 18.89
CA GLU A 652 -5.21 36.89 17.48
C GLU A 652 -5.77 35.64 16.76
N ILE A 653 -5.69 34.47 17.39
CA ILE A 653 -6.26 33.23 16.82
C ILE A 653 -7.79 33.31 16.74
N GLU A 654 -8.47 33.82 17.77
CA GLU A 654 -9.92 34.00 17.76
C GLU A 654 -10.38 34.97 16.65
N ALA A 655 -9.62 36.04 16.41
CA ALA A 655 -9.85 36.94 15.27
C ALA A 655 -9.72 36.20 13.93
N ILE A 656 -8.64 35.43 13.75
CA ILE A 656 -8.44 34.60 12.55
C ILE A 656 -9.61 33.61 12.37
N LEU A 657 -10.10 32.97 13.43
CA LEU A 657 -11.24 32.05 13.36
C LEU A 657 -12.53 32.75 12.93
N SER A 658 -12.79 33.94 13.46
CA SER A 658 -13.94 34.75 13.04
C SER A 658 -13.90 35.06 11.55
N ASP A 659 -12.71 35.33 11.00
CA ASP A 659 -12.54 35.56 9.56
C ASP A 659 -12.81 34.29 8.73
N TYR A 660 -12.34 33.12 9.19
CA TYR A 660 -12.62 31.84 8.53
C TYR A 660 -14.12 31.51 8.52
N GLU A 661 -14.86 31.82 9.59
CA GLU A 661 -16.32 31.66 9.64
C GLU A 661 -17.01 32.61 8.65
N GLN A 662 -16.53 33.85 8.50
CA GLN A 662 -17.05 34.77 7.49
C GLN A 662 -16.80 34.24 6.06
N ILE A 663 -15.58 33.73 5.79
CA ILE A 663 -15.24 33.14 4.47
C ILE A 663 -16.15 31.94 4.17
N LYS A 664 -16.39 31.07 5.15
CA LYS A 664 -17.34 29.97 5.06
C LYS A 664 -18.73 30.46 4.68
N GLU A 665 -19.26 31.45 5.41
CA GLU A 665 -20.59 32.01 5.11
C GLU A 665 -20.64 32.58 3.69
N GLU A 666 -19.63 33.36 3.27
CA GLU A 666 -19.53 33.89 1.90
C GLU A 666 -19.55 32.77 0.84
N ILE A 667 -18.84 31.65 1.05
CA ILE A 667 -18.78 30.51 0.11
C ILE A 667 -20.10 29.71 0.08
N PHE A 668 -20.64 29.37 1.25
CA PHE A 668 -21.78 28.45 1.35
C PHE A 668 -23.16 29.12 1.25
N LEU A 669 -23.27 30.44 1.49
CA LEU A 669 -24.49 31.20 1.23
C LEU A 669 -24.70 31.41 -0.28
N THR A 670 -23.61 31.64 -1.03
CA THR A 670 -23.68 31.87 -2.47
C THR A 670 -24.12 30.61 -3.24
N SER A 671 -23.87 29.42 -2.68
CA SER A 671 -24.15 28.12 -3.32
C SER A 671 -25.58 27.57 -3.08
N ASN A 672 -26.49 28.32 -2.44
CA ASN A 672 -27.88 27.89 -2.14
C ASN A 672 -27.97 26.52 -1.42
N CYS A 673 -26.98 26.18 -0.60
CA CYS A 673 -27.03 24.97 0.22
C CYS A 673 -28.02 25.18 1.39
N GLN A 674 -29.21 24.58 1.27
CA GLN A 674 -30.12 24.41 2.40
C GLN A 674 -29.36 23.78 3.59
N PRO A 675 -29.66 24.14 4.85
CA PRO A 675 -29.12 23.45 6.01
C PRO A 675 -29.59 22.00 5.97
N GLU A 676 -28.74 21.10 5.47
CA GLU A 676 -29.07 19.68 5.42
C GLU A 676 -29.26 19.15 6.84
N LYS A 677 -30.23 18.23 6.98
CA LYS A 677 -30.30 17.37 8.16
C LYS A 677 -28.91 16.78 8.35
N LYS A 678 -28.31 16.95 9.55
CA LYS A 678 -27.04 16.31 9.93
C LYS A 678 -27.06 14.88 9.39
N VAL A 679 -26.24 14.61 8.37
CA VAL A 679 -26.17 13.27 7.78
C VAL A 679 -25.55 12.40 8.85
N GLN A 680 -26.39 11.68 9.58
CA GLN A 680 -25.95 10.73 10.58
C GLN A 680 -25.52 9.47 9.85
N PHE A 681 -24.23 9.38 9.56
CA PHE A 681 -23.67 8.14 9.05
C PHE A 681 -23.66 7.11 10.18
N SER A 682 -24.45 6.05 10.03
CA SER A 682 -24.37 4.87 10.89
C SER A 682 -23.50 3.82 10.20
N PHE A 683 -22.50 3.31 10.92
CA PHE A 683 -21.59 2.26 10.47
C PHE A 683 -21.67 1.06 11.42
N GLU A 684 -22.91 0.67 11.73
CA GLU A 684 -23.23 -0.39 12.68
C GLU A 684 -22.57 -1.72 12.34
N HIS A 685 -22.35 -2.05 11.06
CA HIS A 685 -21.80 -3.34 10.66
C HIS A 685 -20.28 -3.37 10.74
N ILE A 686 -19.60 -2.27 10.40
CA ILE A 686 -18.18 -2.09 10.71
C ILE A 686 -17.96 -2.10 12.23
N GLU A 687 -18.84 -1.46 13.02
CA GLU A 687 -18.78 -1.53 14.48
C GLU A 687 -18.97 -2.97 14.99
N LYS A 688 -19.97 -3.69 14.45
CA LYS A 688 -20.21 -5.09 14.75
C LYS A 688 -19.00 -5.94 14.40
N PHE A 689 -18.35 -5.71 13.26
CA PHE A 689 -17.12 -6.43 12.90
C PHE A 689 -15.98 -6.14 13.89
N LYS A 690 -15.78 -4.89 14.30
CA LYS A 690 -14.84 -4.54 15.38
C LYS A 690 -15.19 -5.25 16.69
N LYS A 691 -16.48 -5.36 17.04
CA LYS A 691 -16.92 -6.12 18.22
C LYS A 691 -16.54 -7.59 18.05
N ILE A 692 -16.74 -8.21 16.88
CA ILE A 692 -16.33 -9.61 16.65
C ILE A 692 -14.81 -9.81 16.78
N LEU A 693 -14.00 -8.84 16.35
CA LEU A 693 -12.55 -8.90 16.50
C LEU A 693 -12.10 -8.77 17.98
N LYS A 694 -12.87 -8.08 18.82
CA LYS A 694 -12.54 -7.77 20.23
C LYS A 694 -13.22 -8.68 21.24
N GLU A 695 -14.51 -8.95 21.02
CA GLU A 695 -15.43 -9.68 21.87
C GLU A 695 -15.38 -11.14 21.44
N LYS A 696 -14.89 -11.96 22.35
CA LYS A 696 -14.44 -13.35 22.19
C LYS A 696 -15.60 -14.33 21.90
N CYS A 697 -16.66 -13.93 21.18
CA CYS A 697 -17.89 -14.70 20.95
C CYS A 697 -18.63 -14.20 19.68
N TYR A 698 -18.81 -15.05 18.67
CA TYR A 698 -19.65 -14.75 17.48
C TYR A 698 -20.35 -16.00 16.98
N LEU A 699 -21.66 -15.88 16.68
CA LEU A 699 -22.43 -16.87 15.91
C LEU A 699 -22.65 -16.33 14.50
N ASN A 700 -22.25 -17.10 13.48
CA ASN A 700 -22.54 -16.72 12.09
C ASN A 700 -24.01 -16.97 11.74
N GLY A 701 -24.50 -16.36 10.65
CA GLY A 701 -25.91 -16.49 10.23
C GLY A 701 -26.41 -17.94 10.12
N THR A 702 -25.57 -18.89 9.69
CA THR A 702 -25.91 -20.31 9.60
C THR A 702 -26.08 -20.96 10.96
N GLU A 703 -25.18 -20.67 11.90
CA GLU A 703 -25.25 -21.12 13.30
C GLU A 703 -26.49 -20.56 14.00
N LYS A 704 -26.80 -19.27 13.81
CA LYS A 704 -28.02 -18.65 14.32
C LYS A 704 -29.26 -19.35 13.77
N LYS A 705 -29.32 -19.55 12.46
CA LYS A 705 -30.42 -20.28 11.79
C LYS A 705 -30.52 -21.72 12.31
N LYS A 706 -29.40 -22.39 12.58
CA LYS A 706 -29.37 -23.76 13.11
C LYS A 706 -29.90 -23.84 14.54
N ILE A 707 -29.53 -22.90 15.42
CA ILE A 707 -30.06 -22.82 16.79
C ILE A 707 -31.57 -22.51 16.76
N LEU A 708 -32.00 -21.57 15.94
CA LEU A 708 -33.41 -21.19 15.87
C LEU A 708 -34.29 -22.31 15.27
N LYS A 709 -33.78 -23.04 14.27
CA LYS A 709 -34.48 -24.19 13.67
C LYS A 709 -34.49 -25.44 14.55
N SER A 710 -33.61 -25.52 15.55
CA SER A 710 -33.56 -26.67 16.45
C SER A 710 -34.49 -26.56 17.65
N ILE A 711 -35.21 -25.44 17.76
CA ILE A 711 -36.29 -25.28 18.73
C ILE A 711 -37.46 -26.17 18.29
N PRO A 712 -37.94 -27.09 19.15
CA PRO A 712 -39.08 -27.94 18.86
C PRO A 712 -40.31 -27.15 18.38
N GLU A 713 -41.03 -27.67 17.38
CA GLU A 713 -42.20 -27.00 16.77
C GLU A 713 -43.31 -26.72 17.79
N ASP A 714 -43.54 -27.63 18.74
CA ASP A 714 -44.49 -27.47 19.84
C ASP A 714 -44.14 -26.25 20.73
N ILE A 715 -42.86 -26.02 20.99
CA ILE A 715 -42.40 -24.85 21.73
C ILE A 715 -42.58 -23.57 20.90
N MET A 716 -42.25 -23.61 19.60
CA MET A 716 -42.44 -22.47 18.69
C MET A 716 -43.92 -22.08 18.55
N GLU A 717 -44.82 -23.06 18.41
CA GLU A 717 -46.27 -22.86 18.36
C GLU A 717 -46.79 -22.24 19.66
N THR A 718 -46.26 -22.69 20.82
CA THR A 718 -46.59 -22.09 22.11
C THR A 718 -46.16 -20.63 22.19
N LEU A 719 -44.96 -20.30 21.71
CA LEU A 719 -44.41 -18.94 21.72
C LEU A 719 -45.17 -18.00 20.78
N GLU A 720 -45.55 -18.48 19.60
CA GLU A 720 -46.36 -17.71 18.66
C GLU A 720 -47.75 -17.43 19.23
N THR A 721 -48.37 -18.44 19.85
CA THR A 721 -49.67 -18.33 20.51
C THR A 721 -49.60 -17.39 21.71
N LYS A 722 -48.53 -17.43 22.51
CA LYS A 722 -48.25 -16.45 23.57
C LYS A 722 -48.09 -15.03 23.04
N CYS A 723 -47.40 -14.83 21.92
CA CYS A 723 -47.28 -13.51 21.28
C CYS A 723 -48.64 -13.00 20.78
N LYS A 724 -49.48 -13.88 20.22
CA LYS A 724 -50.86 -13.55 19.83
C LYS A 724 -51.69 -13.14 21.05
N LEU A 725 -51.61 -13.91 22.14
CA LEU A 725 -52.30 -13.63 23.41
C LEU A 725 -51.85 -12.30 24.02
N LYS A 726 -50.54 -12.02 24.02
CA LYS A 726 -49.98 -10.74 24.50
C LYS A 726 -50.48 -9.55 23.69
N ARG A 727 -50.41 -9.62 22.34
CA ARG A 727 -50.94 -8.57 21.46
C ARG A 727 -52.45 -8.41 21.61
N PHE A 728 -53.17 -9.50 21.86
CA PHE A 728 -54.61 -9.49 22.10
C PHE A 728 -54.97 -8.75 23.39
N LEU A 729 -54.22 -8.98 24.47
CA LEU A 729 -54.37 -8.27 25.74
C LEU A 729 -53.97 -6.78 25.64
N GLU A 730 -52.84 -6.49 24.96
CA GLU A 730 -52.36 -5.12 24.74
C GLU A 730 -53.31 -4.32 23.82
N GLY A 731 -53.95 -4.99 22.84
CA GLY A 731 -54.79 -4.36 21.82
C GLY A 731 -56.24 -4.12 22.25
N LYS A 732 -56.83 -4.95 23.12
CA LYS A 732 -58.25 -4.79 23.52
C LYS A 732 -58.48 -3.74 24.63
N GLY A 733 -57.44 -3.36 25.39
CA GLY A 733 -57.59 -2.51 26.58
C GLY A 733 -58.40 -3.18 27.70
N CYS A 734 -58.05 -2.92 28.95
CA CYS A 734 -58.41 -3.70 30.16
C CYS A 734 -59.92 -3.97 30.43
N LEU A 735 -60.87 -3.46 29.63
CA LEU A 735 -62.29 -3.36 30.02
C LEU A 735 -63.25 -4.33 29.31
N LYS A 736 -62.78 -5.26 28.45
CA LYS A 736 -63.69 -6.08 27.62
C LYS A 736 -63.39 -7.57 27.48
N LEU A 737 -62.38 -8.09 28.16
CA LEU A 737 -62.08 -9.52 28.10
C LEU A 737 -62.82 -10.23 29.22
N ASN A 738 -63.74 -11.14 28.90
CA ASN A 738 -64.35 -12.01 29.90
C ASN A 738 -63.45 -13.25 30.11
N LYS A 739 -63.62 -13.93 31.25
CA LYS A 739 -62.82 -15.11 31.62
C LYS A 739 -62.97 -16.27 30.62
N GLU A 740 -64.09 -16.32 29.91
CA GLU A 740 -64.38 -17.32 28.86
C GLU A 740 -63.54 -17.10 27.60
N GLU A 741 -63.49 -15.87 27.05
CA GLU A 741 -62.64 -15.53 25.90
C GLU A 741 -61.16 -15.78 26.20
N PHE A 742 -60.72 -15.45 27.41
CA PHE A 742 -59.35 -15.72 27.84
C PHE A 742 -59.09 -17.22 27.97
N GLY A 743 -60.04 -17.98 28.50
CA GLY A 743 -59.99 -19.44 28.59
C GLY A 743 -59.93 -20.12 27.24
N GLU A 744 -60.70 -19.67 26.24
CA GLU A 744 -60.63 -20.18 24.88
C GLU A 744 -59.24 -20.00 24.26
N GLU A 745 -58.62 -18.84 24.45
CA GLU A 745 -57.27 -18.58 23.94
C GLU A 745 -56.18 -19.33 24.72
N ILE A 746 -56.30 -19.45 26.05
CA ILE A 746 -55.39 -20.29 26.85
C ILE A 746 -55.51 -21.76 26.45
N ASN A 747 -56.71 -22.23 26.11
CA ASN A 747 -56.92 -23.61 25.71
C ASN A 747 -56.22 -23.95 24.39
N LYS A 748 -55.93 -22.96 23.54
CA LYS A 748 -55.10 -23.10 22.34
C LYS A 748 -53.61 -23.26 22.64
N LEU A 749 -53.14 -22.92 23.85
CA LEU A 749 -51.75 -23.17 24.25
C LEU A 749 -51.54 -24.68 24.45
N PRO A 750 -50.44 -25.30 23.98
CA PRO A 750 -50.14 -26.71 24.23
C PRO A 750 -49.55 -26.93 25.65
N LEU A 751 -50.22 -26.39 26.67
CA LEU A 751 -49.87 -26.56 28.09
C LEU A 751 -50.57 -27.78 28.70
N LYS A 752 -50.04 -28.29 29.80
CA LYS A 752 -50.75 -29.35 30.55
C LYS A 752 -52.07 -28.80 31.09
N PRO A 753 -53.13 -29.61 31.18
CA PRO A 753 -54.43 -29.16 31.69
C PRO A 753 -54.35 -28.45 33.05
N ARG A 754 -53.44 -28.90 33.92
CA ARG A 754 -53.20 -28.29 35.23
C ARG A 754 -52.59 -26.89 35.12
N GLU A 755 -51.61 -26.69 34.24
CA GLU A 755 -50.97 -25.38 34.03
C GLU A 755 -51.97 -24.38 33.40
N LYS A 756 -52.82 -24.85 32.48
CA LYS A 756 -53.92 -24.05 31.93
C LYS A 756 -54.90 -23.61 33.02
N GLN A 757 -55.24 -24.54 33.92
CA GLN A 757 -56.15 -24.28 35.02
C GLN A 757 -55.56 -23.31 36.02
N ASP A 758 -54.30 -23.50 36.42
CA ASP A 758 -53.58 -22.59 37.32
C ASP A 758 -53.52 -21.17 36.71
N MET A 759 -53.27 -21.03 35.39
CA MET A 759 -53.32 -19.73 34.72
C MET A 759 -54.71 -19.09 34.70
N LEU A 760 -55.76 -19.90 34.59
CA LEU A 760 -57.15 -19.42 34.60
C LEU A 760 -57.61 -19.03 36.01
N ASP A 761 -57.08 -19.69 37.03
CA ASP A 761 -57.39 -19.42 38.43
C ASP A 761 -56.65 -18.17 38.93
N ASP A 762 -55.41 -17.96 38.48
CA ASP A 762 -54.61 -16.78 38.80
C ASP A 762 -54.95 -15.54 37.94
N PHE A 763 -55.76 -15.71 36.88
CA PHE A 763 -56.15 -14.61 35.99
C PHE A 763 -57.13 -13.65 36.67
N ASP A 764 -56.63 -12.45 36.98
CA ASP A 764 -57.44 -11.31 37.45
C ASP A 764 -57.89 -10.44 36.28
N LEU A 765 -59.19 -10.20 36.19
CA LEU A 765 -59.84 -9.37 35.17
C LEU A 765 -59.54 -7.87 35.35
N GLU A 766 -59.18 -7.44 36.56
CA GLU A 766 -58.95 -6.02 36.88
C GLU A 766 -57.47 -5.61 36.77
N ASP A 767 -56.53 -6.56 36.75
CA ASP A 767 -55.08 -6.28 36.71
C ASP A 767 -54.38 -6.93 35.49
N THR A 768 -54.46 -6.24 34.35
CA THR A 768 -53.80 -6.65 33.11
C THR A 768 -52.28 -6.75 33.25
N LYS A 769 -51.67 -6.03 34.21
CA LYS A 769 -50.23 -6.11 34.45
C LYS A 769 -49.88 -7.44 35.12
N ASN A 770 -50.72 -7.91 36.04
CA ASN A 770 -50.59 -9.23 36.65
C ASN A 770 -50.92 -10.35 35.65
N SER A 771 -51.95 -10.19 34.80
CA SER A 771 -52.24 -11.18 33.75
C SER A 771 -51.08 -11.31 32.74
N LEU A 772 -50.49 -10.19 32.33
CA LEU A 772 -49.28 -10.19 31.49
C LEU A 772 -48.10 -10.86 32.20
N HIS A 773 -47.97 -10.66 33.52
CA HIS A 773 -46.94 -11.33 34.32
C HIS A 773 -47.12 -12.85 34.35
N ILE A 774 -48.35 -13.35 34.54
CA ILE A 774 -48.68 -14.78 34.51
C ILE A 774 -48.43 -15.39 33.12
N ILE A 775 -48.79 -14.68 32.05
CA ILE A 775 -48.51 -15.14 30.68
C ILE A 775 -47.00 -15.16 30.40
N ASN A 776 -46.26 -14.20 30.97
CA ASN A 776 -44.81 -14.16 30.84
C ASN A 776 -44.13 -15.29 31.63
N SER A 777 -44.68 -15.74 32.76
CA SER A 777 -44.07 -16.75 33.63
C SER A 777 -44.13 -18.19 33.08
N VAL A 778 -45.17 -18.55 32.32
CA VAL A 778 -45.48 -19.96 31.96
C VAL A 778 -44.54 -20.62 30.96
N LEU A 779 -43.58 -19.89 30.39
CA LEU A 779 -42.48 -20.48 29.59
C LEU A 779 -41.12 -19.83 29.80
N GLY A 780 -40.98 -19.03 30.87
CA GLY A 780 -39.85 -18.12 31.03
C GLY A 780 -39.73 -17.12 29.86
N ASN A 781 -38.85 -16.14 30.00
CA ASN A 781 -38.50 -15.24 28.89
C ASN A 781 -37.44 -15.88 27.97
N PHE A 782 -37.32 -17.21 27.95
CA PHE A 782 -36.17 -17.91 27.34
C PHE A 782 -36.03 -17.70 25.84
N TYR A 783 -37.12 -17.57 25.08
CA TYR A 783 -37.03 -17.32 23.63
C TYR A 783 -36.65 -15.87 23.31
N PRO A 784 -37.29 -14.84 23.90
CA PRO A 784 -36.78 -13.47 23.80
C PRO A 784 -35.33 -13.34 24.30
N GLU A 785 -34.97 -14.03 25.39
CA GLU A 785 -33.60 -14.07 25.92
C GLU A 785 -32.64 -14.78 24.96
N LEU A 786 -33.06 -15.88 24.32
CA LEU A 786 -32.26 -16.55 23.29
C LEU A 786 -32.12 -15.66 22.05
N GLN A 787 -33.18 -15.01 21.59
CA GLN A 787 -33.13 -14.08 20.46
C GLN A 787 -32.23 -12.88 20.79
N ASP A 788 -32.34 -12.33 22.00
CA ASP A 788 -31.51 -11.25 22.49
C ASP A 788 -30.04 -11.69 22.59
N ALA A 789 -29.78 -12.87 23.17
CA ALA A 789 -28.44 -13.45 23.27
C ALA A 789 -27.84 -13.77 21.89
N ILE A 790 -28.61 -14.33 20.96
CA ILE A 790 -28.20 -14.57 19.56
C ILE A 790 -27.97 -13.25 18.82
N SER A 791 -28.78 -12.22 19.05
CA SER A 791 -28.64 -10.91 18.39
C SER A 791 -27.41 -10.18 18.91
N LYS A 792 -27.21 -10.18 20.23
CA LYS A 792 -26.06 -9.58 20.91
C LYS A 792 -24.79 -10.44 20.83
N ASN A 793 -24.90 -11.70 20.40
CA ASN A 793 -23.84 -12.71 20.45
C ASN A 793 -23.22 -12.87 21.84
N GLU A 794 -24.05 -12.83 22.89
CA GLU A 794 -23.58 -12.80 24.27
C GLU A 794 -24.55 -13.49 25.24
N LEU A 795 -23.99 -14.29 26.16
CA LEU A 795 -24.64 -14.82 27.35
C LEU A 795 -23.85 -14.39 28.59
N ASN A 796 -24.56 -13.88 29.61
CA ASN A 796 -23.96 -13.27 30.78
C ASN A 796 -23.20 -14.27 31.65
N ASP A 797 -23.71 -15.50 31.78
CA ASP A 797 -23.08 -16.55 32.57
C ASP A 797 -23.52 -17.97 32.13
N LYS A 798 -22.88 -18.98 32.74
CA LYS A 798 -23.20 -20.40 32.50
C LYS A 798 -24.59 -20.81 33.01
N LYS A 799 -25.19 -20.06 33.93
CA LYS A 799 -26.51 -20.35 34.47
C LYS A 799 -27.58 -19.98 33.44
N GLN A 800 -27.53 -18.76 32.90
CA GLN A 800 -28.38 -18.30 31.81
C GLN A 800 -28.32 -19.25 30.61
N TYR A 801 -27.13 -19.71 30.23
CA TYR A 801 -26.95 -20.72 29.19
C TYR A 801 -27.71 -22.03 29.49
N LYS A 802 -27.56 -22.57 30.71
CA LYS A 802 -28.23 -23.81 31.12
C LYS A 802 -29.75 -23.63 31.14
N ASP A 803 -30.22 -22.49 31.65
CA ASP A 803 -31.64 -22.16 31.76
C ASP A 803 -32.28 -22.09 30.36
N ILE A 804 -31.64 -21.40 29.41
CA ILE A 804 -32.09 -21.32 28.00
C ILE A 804 -32.05 -22.70 27.32
N CYS A 805 -30.94 -23.44 27.45
CA CYS A 805 -30.79 -24.76 26.82
C CYS A 805 -31.80 -25.79 27.33
N ASN A 806 -32.12 -25.76 28.62
CA ASN A 806 -33.08 -26.66 29.24
C ASN A 806 -34.51 -26.21 28.95
N GLY A 807 -34.80 -24.90 29.07
CA GLY A 807 -36.12 -24.32 28.83
C GLY A 807 -36.60 -24.51 27.39
N LEU A 808 -35.69 -24.38 26.42
CA LEU A 808 -36.00 -24.58 24.99
C LEU A 808 -35.69 -25.99 24.48
N LYS A 809 -35.23 -26.90 25.36
CA LYS A 809 -34.85 -28.29 25.02
C LYS A 809 -33.92 -28.38 23.79
N LEU A 810 -32.94 -27.48 23.69
CA LEU A 810 -32.02 -27.45 22.55
C LEU A 810 -31.21 -28.76 22.47
N PRO A 811 -30.99 -29.34 21.28
CA PRO A 811 -30.16 -30.53 21.11
C PRO A 811 -28.68 -30.20 21.36
N ASP A 812 -27.86 -31.21 21.70
CA ASP A 812 -26.45 -31.01 22.07
C ASP A 812 -25.66 -30.26 21.00
N SER A 813 -25.89 -30.56 19.71
CA SER A 813 -25.26 -29.81 18.61
C SER A 813 -25.58 -28.31 18.57
N SER A 814 -26.74 -27.88 19.10
CA SER A 814 -27.12 -26.46 19.23
C SER A 814 -26.65 -25.86 20.55
N ARG A 815 -26.61 -26.68 21.61
CA ARG A 815 -26.00 -26.32 22.90
C ARG A 815 -24.52 -26.01 22.74
N ASP A 816 -23.79 -26.85 22.01
CA ASP A 816 -22.37 -26.65 21.70
C ASP A 816 -22.13 -25.33 20.95
N ILE A 817 -22.99 -25.04 19.96
CA ILE A 817 -22.94 -23.76 19.24
C ILE A 817 -23.27 -22.60 20.18
N LEU A 818 -24.32 -22.68 20.99
CA LEU A 818 -24.72 -21.62 21.91
C LEU A 818 -23.69 -21.39 23.04
N SER A 819 -22.95 -22.43 23.43
CA SER A 819 -21.86 -22.31 24.40
C SER A 819 -20.74 -21.38 23.88
N LYS A 820 -20.69 -21.15 22.56
CA LYS A 820 -19.78 -20.21 21.91
C LYS A 820 -20.05 -18.73 22.21
N ILE A 821 -21.10 -18.39 22.95
CA ILE A 821 -21.37 -17.00 23.35
C ILE A 821 -21.35 -16.75 24.87
N ILE A 822 -20.95 -17.72 25.69
CA ILE A 822 -20.88 -17.57 27.15
C ILE A 822 -19.67 -16.74 27.57
N LYS A 823 -19.92 -15.62 28.27
CA LYS A 823 -18.87 -14.77 28.87
C LYS A 823 -17.98 -15.56 29.85
N GLY A 824 -16.66 -15.32 29.77
CA GLY A 824 -15.69 -15.81 30.76
C GLY A 824 -15.27 -17.28 30.65
N THR A 825 -15.73 -18.02 29.63
CA THR A 825 -15.30 -19.42 29.43
C THR A 825 -13.95 -19.45 28.70
N PRO A 826 -12.83 -19.87 29.33
CA PRO A 826 -11.56 -20.03 28.63
C PRO A 826 -11.73 -21.14 27.60
N ARG A 827 -11.65 -20.80 26.31
CA ARG A 827 -11.68 -21.79 25.23
C ARG A 827 -10.28 -22.33 25.02
N GLU A 828 -10.15 -23.55 24.52
CA GLU A 828 -8.88 -24.10 24.04
C GLU A 828 -8.35 -23.22 22.90
N VAL A 829 -7.50 -22.27 23.27
CA VAL A 829 -7.00 -21.20 22.39
C VAL A 829 -5.85 -21.70 21.51
N ASN A 830 -5.06 -22.64 22.03
CA ASN A 830 -3.76 -22.94 21.43
C ASN A 830 -3.84 -23.99 20.30
N GLU A 831 -4.92 -24.76 20.21
CA GLU A 831 -5.09 -25.86 19.23
C GLU A 831 -5.23 -25.38 17.78
N LYS A 832 -5.35 -24.07 17.54
CA LYS A 832 -5.82 -23.53 16.26
C LYS A 832 -4.80 -22.75 15.45
N ARG A 833 -3.54 -22.56 15.89
CA ARG A 833 -2.56 -21.77 15.12
C ARG A 833 -2.14 -22.45 13.83
N ILE A 834 -1.72 -23.71 13.93
CA ILE A 834 -1.30 -24.50 12.77
C ILE A 834 -2.48 -24.76 11.83
N HIS A 835 -3.68 -25.01 12.39
CA HIS A 835 -4.93 -25.09 11.64
C HIS A 835 -5.29 -23.80 10.90
N PHE A 836 -5.14 -22.65 11.56
CA PHE A 836 -5.39 -21.35 10.95
C PHE A 836 -4.37 -21.07 9.84
N LEU A 837 -3.08 -21.31 10.08
CA LEU A 837 -2.03 -21.21 9.06
C LEU A 837 -2.34 -22.11 7.85
N ARG A 838 -2.67 -23.38 8.10
CA ARG A 838 -3.10 -24.35 7.08
C ARG A 838 -4.25 -23.80 6.25
N ASN A 839 -5.30 -23.29 6.89
CA ASN A 839 -6.43 -22.68 6.20
C ASN A 839 -5.97 -21.51 5.31
N ARG A 840 -5.18 -20.56 5.84
CA ARG A 840 -4.68 -19.41 5.07
C ARG A 840 -3.83 -19.83 3.86
N ILE A 841 -2.99 -20.86 4.01
CA ILE A 841 -2.19 -21.40 2.90
C ILE A 841 -3.08 -22.10 1.86
N LYS A 842 -4.12 -22.84 2.28
CA LYS A 842 -5.11 -23.40 1.35
C LYS A 842 -5.82 -22.31 0.55
N GLN A 843 -6.18 -21.21 1.19
CA GLN A 843 -6.80 -20.07 0.51
C GLN A 843 -5.82 -19.36 -0.43
N LEU A 844 -4.54 -19.24 -0.04
CA LEU A 844 -3.49 -18.73 -0.94
C LEU A 844 -3.38 -19.61 -2.19
N LYS A 845 -3.31 -20.94 -2.02
CA LYS A 845 -3.27 -21.90 -3.14
C LYS A 845 -4.52 -21.80 -4.00
N ALA A 846 -5.70 -21.70 -3.38
CA ALA A 846 -6.96 -21.61 -4.11
C ALA A 846 -6.99 -20.39 -5.04
N ILE A 847 -6.66 -19.22 -4.50
CA ILE A 847 -6.68 -17.94 -5.22
C ILE A 847 -5.57 -17.87 -6.28
N LEU A 848 -4.35 -18.31 -5.96
CA LEU A 848 -3.19 -18.13 -6.82
C LEU A 848 -3.06 -19.23 -7.88
N ILE A 849 -3.45 -20.45 -7.56
CA ILE A 849 -3.21 -21.63 -8.41
C ILE A 849 -4.52 -22.24 -8.88
N ASP A 850 -5.47 -22.53 -7.99
CA ASP A 850 -6.64 -23.33 -8.36
C ASP A 850 -7.71 -22.56 -9.16
N GLU A 851 -7.81 -21.23 -8.99
CA GLU A 851 -8.73 -20.36 -9.76
C GLU A 851 -8.35 -20.26 -11.25
N ASP A 852 -7.06 -20.36 -11.58
CA ASP A 852 -6.57 -20.32 -12.96
C ASP A 852 -6.19 -21.72 -13.45
N ALA A 853 -6.99 -22.27 -14.36
CA ALA A 853 -6.78 -23.62 -14.91
C ALA A 853 -5.41 -23.81 -15.58
N SER A 854 -4.83 -22.76 -16.16
CA SER A 854 -3.52 -22.80 -16.79
C SER A 854 -2.42 -22.89 -15.74
N ILE A 855 -2.48 -22.06 -14.70
CA ILE A 855 -1.53 -22.09 -13.59
C ILE A 855 -1.62 -23.42 -12.85
N LYS A 856 -2.83 -23.90 -12.56
CA LYS A 856 -3.07 -25.21 -11.93
C LYS A 856 -2.43 -26.35 -12.72
N LYS A 857 -2.72 -26.42 -14.02
CA LYS A 857 -2.15 -27.46 -14.90
C LYS A 857 -0.62 -27.41 -14.93
N LEU A 858 -0.04 -26.21 -14.93
CA LEU A 858 1.40 -26.03 -14.89
C LEU A 858 1.97 -26.48 -13.55
N TRP A 859 1.33 -26.08 -12.44
CA TRP A 859 1.71 -26.42 -11.06
C TRP A 859 1.71 -27.93 -10.81
N GLU A 860 0.68 -28.64 -11.27
CA GLU A 860 0.52 -30.09 -11.12
C GLU A 860 1.48 -30.90 -12.02
N SER A 861 2.01 -30.29 -13.08
CA SER A 861 2.94 -30.97 -13.98
C SER A 861 4.33 -31.13 -13.35
N PRO A 862 5.13 -32.15 -13.75
CA PRO A 862 6.52 -32.26 -13.32
C PRO A 862 7.28 -30.96 -13.59
N GLN A 863 7.80 -30.37 -12.50
CA GLN A 863 8.38 -29.04 -12.49
C GLN A 863 9.85 -29.07 -12.92
N SER A 864 10.13 -28.69 -14.16
CA SER A 864 11.48 -28.28 -14.54
C SER A 864 11.77 -26.89 -13.99
N THR A 865 13.04 -26.53 -13.81
CA THR A 865 13.45 -25.19 -13.35
C THR A 865 12.80 -24.09 -14.20
N ARG A 866 12.73 -24.28 -15.53
CA ARG A 866 12.09 -23.35 -16.46
C ARG A 866 10.58 -23.21 -16.22
N LYS A 867 9.88 -24.31 -15.92
CA LYS A 867 8.44 -24.26 -15.59
C LYS A 867 8.20 -23.56 -14.25
N LYS A 868 9.05 -23.80 -13.24
CA LYS A 868 8.95 -23.08 -11.95
C LYS A 868 9.10 -21.57 -12.12
N SER A 869 10.08 -21.13 -12.91
CA SER A 869 10.24 -19.71 -13.25
C SER A 869 8.98 -19.20 -13.95
N TYR A 870 8.46 -19.93 -14.94
CA TYR A 870 7.25 -19.52 -15.67
C TYR A 870 5.98 -19.43 -14.79
N VAL A 871 5.81 -20.35 -13.83
CA VAL A 871 4.68 -20.30 -12.89
C VAL A 871 4.83 -19.14 -11.91
N HIS A 872 6.01 -18.95 -11.33
CA HIS A 872 6.31 -17.81 -10.46
C HIS A 872 5.97 -16.48 -11.15
N GLU A 873 6.34 -16.40 -12.41
CA GLU A 873 6.06 -15.30 -13.31
C GLU A 873 4.56 -15.05 -13.56
N LEU A 874 3.79 -16.10 -13.87
CA LEU A 874 2.33 -16.01 -14.02
C LEU A 874 1.67 -15.52 -12.73
N LEU A 875 2.15 -16.01 -11.58
CA LEU A 875 1.64 -15.60 -10.27
C LEU A 875 1.88 -14.11 -9.99
N VAL A 876 3.01 -13.54 -10.42
CA VAL A 876 3.23 -12.08 -10.34
C VAL A 876 2.17 -11.32 -11.15
N ASN A 877 1.76 -11.82 -12.31
CA ASN A 877 0.73 -11.16 -13.14
C ASN A 877 -0.67 -11.27 -12.52
N VAL A 878 -0.99 -12.40 -11.88
CA VAL A 878 -2.25 -12.58 -11.14
C VAL A 878 -2.41 -11.52 -10.05
N LEU A 879 -1.31 -11.03 -9.48
CA LEU A 879 -1.32 -9.95 -8.49
C LEU A 879 -1.54 -8.55 -9.10
N ASN A 880 -1.64 -8.40 -10.42
CA ASN A 880 -2.02 -7.11 -11.04
C ASN A 880 -3.53 -6.85 -10.91
N ASP A 881 -4.35 -7.88 -10.68
CA ASP A 881 -5.76 -7.69 -10.33
C ASP A 881 -5.90 -7.14 -8.90
N PRO A 882 -6.47 -5.94 -8.70
CA PRO A 882 -6.59 -5.31 -7.38
C PRO A 882 -7.29 -6.16 -6.32
N GLY A 883 -8.32 -6.92 -6.71
CA GLY A 883 -9.04 -7.80 -5.80
C GLY A 883 -8.17 -8.95 -5.33
N THR A 884 -7.55 -9.64 -6.27
CA THR A 884 -6.63 -10.75 -5.99
C THR A 884 -5.44 -10.29 -5.15
N GLN A 885 -4.85 -9.15 -5.50
CA GLN A 885 -3.79 -8.54 -4.72
C GLN A 885 -4.22 -8.29 -3.27
N ALA A 886 -5.35 -7.62 -3.05
CA ALA A 886 -5.82 -7.29 -1.71
C ALA A 886 -6.11 -8.56 -0.87
N ALA A 887 -6.70 -9.59 -1.47
CA ALA A 887 -6.96 -10.87 -0.79
C ALA A 887 -5.65 -11.57 -0.39
N VAL A 888 -4.70 -11.69 -1.33
CA VAL A 888 -3.41 -12.34 -1.11
C VAL A 888 -2.57 -11.57 -0.09
N GLU A 889 -2.61 -10.24 -0.11
CA GLU A 889 -1.97 -9.40 0.89
C GLU A 889 -2.49 -9.68 2.31
N MET A 890 -3.80 -9.84 2.47
CA MET A 890 -4.43 -10.17 3.75
C MET A 890 -3.99 -11.55 4.24
N LEU A 891 -3.98 -12.54 3.35
CA LEU A 891 -3.55 -13.90 3.68
C LEU A 891 -2.07 -13.97 4.04
N LEU A 892 -1.21 -13.27 3.32
CA LEU A 892 0.20 -13.17 3.66
C LEU A 892 0.39 -12.51 5.03
N LEU A 893 -0.31 -11.40 5.28
CA LEU A 893 -0.29 -10.75 6.60
C LEU A 893 -0.65 -11.74 7.71
N ASP A 894 -1.67 -12.57 7.51
CA ASP A 894 -2.06 -13.59 8.47
C ASP A 894 -0.95 -14.63 8.69
N CYS A 895 -0.41 -15.21 7.62
CA CYS A 895 0.69 -16.16 7.68
C CYS A 895 1.90 -15.57 8.43
N MET A 896 2.23 -14.32 8.13
CA MET A 896 3.32 -13.59 8.75
C MET A 896 3.15 -13.39 10.26
N ILE A 897 1.96 -12.95 10.66
CA ILE A 897 1.62 -12.72 12.06
C ILE A 897 1.70 -14.03 12.85
N ILE A 898 1.31 -15.15 12.23
CA ILE A 898 1.37 -16.48 12.87
C ILE A 898 2.81 -16.93 13.02
N LEU A 899 3.60 -16.89 11.94
CA LEU A 899 4.95 -17.46 11.86
C LEU A 899 6.00 -16.61 12.59
N LYS A 900 5.84 -15.28 12.63
CA LYS A 900 6.77 -14.33 13.26
C LYS A 900 8.23 -14.46 12.79
N THR A 901 8.49 -14.99 11.59
CA THR A 901 9.85 -15.16 11.07
C THR A 901 10.49 -13.81 10.75
N THR A 902 11.79 -13.68 11.02
CA THR A 902 12.58 -12.47 10.73
C THR A 902 12.54 -12.12 9.25
N ASP A 903 12.63 -13.13 8.38
CA ASP A 903 12.66 -12.97 6.93
C ASP A 903 11.36 -12.34 6.40
N LEU A 904 10.21 -12.85 6.84
CA LEU A 904 8.93 -12.29 6.46
C LEU A 904 8.74 -10.90 7.07
N LYS A 905 9.14 -10.70 8.34
CA LYS A 905 9.07 -9.40 9.01
C LYS A 905 9.89 -8.34 8.28
N ASP A 906 11.08 -8.68 7.80
CA ASP A 906 11.93 -7.78 7.02
C ASP A 906 11.34 -7.50 5.63
N LEU A 907 10.74 -8.51 4.99
CA LEU A 907 10.02 -8.34 3.72
C LEU A 907 8.85 -7.37 3.87
N TYR A 908 8.04 -7.51 4.93
CA TYR A 908 6.94 -6.61 5.20
C TYR A 908 7.39 -5.23 5.64
N ARG A 909 8.43 -5.15 6.49
CA ARG A 909 9.09 -3.88 6.81
C ARG A 909 9.49 -3.17 5.52
N LYS A 910 9.99 -3.86 4.51
CA LYS A 910 10.30 -3.28 3.19
C LYS A 910 9.05 -2.87 2.40
N THR A 911 7.98 -3.69 2.36
CA THR A 911 6.72 -3.32 1.70
C THR A 911 6.12 -2.02 2.26
N THR A 912 6.36 -1.77 3.55
CA THR A 912 5.85 -0.60 4.27
C THR A 912 6.83 0.58 4.29
N ASN A 913 8.15 0.34 4.23
CA ASN A 913 9.16 1.35 4.57
C ASN A 913 9.99 1.90 3.41
N LEU A 914 9.89 1.38 2.19
CA LEU A 914 10.91 1.75 1.19
C LEU A 914 10.91 3.26 0.83
N PHE A 915 9.78 3.94 1.06
CA PHE A 915 9.73 5.36 1.41
C PHE A 915 8.64 5.46 2.46
N ASN A 916 8.87 5.79 3.74
CA ASN A 916 7.71 5.91 4.63
C ASN A 916 6.91 7.16 4.27
N GLY A 917 5.88 6.89 3.48
CA GLY A 917 5.13 7.82 2.68
C GLY A 917 4.55 7.12 1.44
N ILE A 918 5.40 6.34 0.78
CA ILE A 918 5.10 5.49 -0.36
C ILE A 918 5.32 4.03 0.04
N ASN A 919 4.25 3.35 0.45
CA ASN A 919 4.28 1.90 0.54
C ASN A 919 4.40 1.35 -0.89
N LEU A 920 5.51 0.69 -1.18
CA LEU A 920 5.89 0.19 -2.51
C LEU A 920 4.83 -0.78 -3.06
N ARG A 921 4.22 -1.55 -2.16
CA ARG A 921 3.06 -2.38 -2.45
C ARG A 921 1.88 -1.54 -2.97
N ASN A 922 1.68 -0.29 -2.52
CA ASN A 922 0.69 0.63 -3.10
C ASN A 922 1.11 1.24 -4.45
N VAL A 923 2.41 1.39 -4.68
CA VAL A 923 3.00 1.84 -5.95
C VAL A 923 2.91 0.76 -7.03
N LEU A 924 2.86 -0.48 -6.60
CA LEU A 924 2.67 -1.60 -7.49
C LEU A 924 1.18 -1.91 -7.66
N ALA A 925 0.35 -1.49 -6.71
CA ALA A 925 -1.10 -1.69 -6.69
C ALA A 925 -1.91 -0.67 -7.50
N HIS A 926 -1.56 0.61 -7.53
CA HIS A 926 -2.52 1.68 -7.85
C HIS A 926 -3.05 1.74 -9.30
N GLY A 927 -2.59 0.89 -10.24
CA GLY A 927 -3.03 0.89 -11.65
C GLY A 927 -2.63 2.15 -12.44
N ASN A 928 -1.55 2.82 -12.06
CA ASN A 928 -1.13 4.12 -12.59
C ASN A 928 0.25 3.93 -13.22
N PRO A 929 0.37 3.95 -14.54
CA PRO A 929 1.62 3.62 -15.24
C PRO A 929 2.84 4.46 -14.81
N LEU A 930 2.56 5.69 -14.36
CA LEU A 930 3.51 6.69 -13.88
C LEU A 930 4.19 6.22 -12.59
N LEU A 931 3.38 5.73 -11.66
CA LEU A 931 3.83 5.26 -10.36
C LEU A 931 4.23 3.77 -10.38
N GLU A 932 3.63 2.91 -11.22
CA GLU A 932 4.10 1.51 -11.40
C GLU A 932 5.56 1.47 -11.88
N SER A 933 5.92 2.39 -12.78
CA SER A 933 7.30 2.58 -13.23
C SER A 933 8.24 3.14 -12.16
N LEU A 934 7.69 3.80 -11.13
CA LEU A 934 8.41 4.17 -9.92
C LEU A 934 8.57 2.95 -9.01
N GLY A 935 7.56 2.10 -8.85
CA GLY A 935 7.65 0.86 -8.07
C GLY A 935 8.72 -0.07 -8.65
N SER A 936 8.71 -0.25 -9.97
CA SER A 936 9.72 -1.03 -10.69
C SER A 936 11.12 -0.43 -10.70
N LEU A 937 11.31 0.83 -10.28
CA LEU A 937 12.61 1.50 -10.09
C LEU A 937 13.02 1.52 -8.62
N LEU A 938 12.04 1.62 -7.73
CA LEU A 938 12.25 1.76 -6.32
C LEU A 938 12.42 0.41 -5.63
N ASP A 939 12.06 -0.73 -6.22
CA ASP A 939 12.12 -2.06 -5.58
C ASP A 939 13.42 -2.90 -5.74
N PRO A 940 14.44 -2.78 -4.85
CA PRO A 940 15.74 -3.44 -4.97
C PRO A 940 15.75 -4.94 -5.15
N ARG A 941 14.69 -5.63 -4.71
CA ARG A 941 14.67 -7.09 -4.64
C ARG A 941 13.57 -7.70 -5.49
N ASP A 942 12.83 -6.89 -6.26
CA ASP A 942 11.60 -7.35 -6.88
C ASP A 942 10.67 -7.94 -5.80
N LEU A 943 10.26 -7.10 -4.86
CA LEU A 943 9.39 -7.39 -3.74
C LEU A 943 8.13 -8.15 -4.15
N PRO A 944 7.43 -7.86 -5.28
CA PRO A 944 6.42 -8.76 -5.81
C PRO A 944 6.93 -10.19 -6.01
N SER A 945 8.06 -10.36 -6.69
CA SER A 945 8.65 -11.68 -6.91
C SER A 945 9.12 -12.36 -5.63
N GLU A 946 9.69 -11.63 -4.67
CA GLU A 946 10.06 -12.16 -3.35
C GLU A 946 8.82 -12.56 -2.55
N LEU A 947 7.77 -11.74 -2.57
CA LEU A 947 6.48 -12.05 -1.95
C LEU A 947 5.86 -13.30 -2.58
N VAL A 948 5.81 -13.38 -3.92
CA VAL A 948 5.34 -14.56 -4.66
C VAL A 948 6.20 -15.77 -4.34
N ARG A 949 7.52 -15.62 -4.27
CA ARG A 949 8.42 -16.73 -3.88
C ARG A 949 8.08 -17.24 -2.49
N LYS A 950 7.87 -16.34 -1.52
CA LYS A 950 7.43 -16.73 -0.17
C LYS A 950 6.03 -17.35 -0.15
N MET A 951 5.10 -16.87 -0.98
CA MET A 951 3.80 -17.53 -1.14
C MET A 951 3.95 -18.96 -1.68
N ILE A 952 4.79 -19.14 -2.71
CA ILE A 952 5.10 -20.45 -3.31
C ILE A 952 5.75 -21.37 -2.28
N ASP A 953 6.71 -20.88 -1.49
CA ASP A 953 7.35 -21.65 -0.41
C ASP A 953 6.28 -22.12 0.60
N LEU A 954 5.40 -21.23 1.05
CA LEU A 954 4.30 -21.56 1.96
C LEU A 954 3.32 -22.57 1.35
N ILE A 955 2.94 -22.40 0.08
CA ILE A 955 2.04 -23.33 -0.63
C ILE A 955 2.70 -24.69 -0.82
N SER A 956 4.01 -24.73 -1.09
CA SER A 956 4.77 -25.98 -1.24
C SER A 956 4.83 -26.76 0.07
N ASP A 957 4.87 -26.05 1.21
CA ASP A 957 4.84 -26.63 2.55
C ASP A 957 3.43 -27.04 3.02
N LEU A 958 2.36 -26.75 2.25
CA LEU A 958 0.98 -27.10 2.62
C LEU A 958 0.83 -28.60 2.93
N ASP A 959 1.45 -29.43 2.12
CA ASP A 959 1.44 -30.88 2.24
C ASP A 959 2.11 -31.39 3.53
N VAL A 960 3.13 -30.67 4.00
CA VAL A 960 3.81 -30.94 5.28
C VAL A 960 2.94 -30.48 6.45
N ILE A 961 2.34 -29.29 6.33
CA ILE A 961 1.44 -28.76 7.36
C ILE A 961 0.19 -29.64 7.50
N ASP A 962 -0.38 -30.14 6.41
CA ASP A 962 -1.48 -31.10 6.41
C ASP A 962 -1.08 -32.37 7.20
N CYS A 963 0.10 -32.95 6.93
CA CYS A 963 0.58 -34.10 7.70
C CYS A 963 0.84 -33.80 9.18
N MET A 964 1.34 -32.60 9.51
CA MET A 964 1.52 -32.20 10.91
C MET A 964 0.17 -32.09 11.62
N VAL A 965 -0.84 -31.51 10.96
CA VAL A 965 -2.21 -31.42 11.49
C VAL A 965 -2.82 -32.79 11.69
N ASP A 966 -2.72 -33.69 10.70
CA ASP A 966 -3.25 -35.05 10.81
C ASP A 966 -2.63 -35.80 12.01
N ILE A 967 -1.33 -35.64 12.24
CA ILE A 967 -0.66 -36.22 13.42
C ILE A 967 -1.19 -35.61 14.71
N LEU A 968 -1.35 -34.29 14.78
CA LEU A 968 -1.84 -33.61 15.98
C LEU A 968 -3.28 -34.02 16.31
N ASP A 969 -4.11 -34.26 15.29
CA ASP A 969 -5.46 -34.78 15.46
C ASP A 969 -5.44 -36.25 15.98
N GLU A 970 -4.41 -37.02 15.67
CA GLU A 970 -4.22 -38.40 16.16
C GLU A 970 -3.66 -38.49 17.59
N ILE A 971 -2.64 -37.70 17.92
CA ILE A 971 -1.86 -37.85 19.17
C ILE A 971 -2.12 -36.75 20.20
N GLY A 972 -2.91 -35.73 19.84
CA GLY A 972 -3.20 -34.56 20.65
C GLY A 972 -2.35 -33.34 20.30
N HIS A 973 -2.82 -32.16 20.69
CA HIS A 973 -2.25 -30.86 20.33
C HIS A 973 -1.13 -30.38 21.26
N VAL A 974 -0.23 -31.28 21.67
CA VAL A 974 0.85 -30.96 22.61
C VAL A 974 2.21 -31.12 21.92
N PHE A 975 3.06 -30.09 22.03
CA PHE A 975 4.36 -30.03 21.37
C PHE A 975 5.26 -31.18 21.81
N GLU A 976 5.27 -31.52 23.09
CA GLU A 976 6.08 -32.61 23.64
C GLU A 976 5.69 -33.96 23.02
N THR A 977 4.40 -34.23 22.88
CA THR A 977 3.88 -35.46 22.25
C THR A 977 4.22 -35.50 20.76
N PHE A 978 4.06 -34.38 20.06
CA PHE A 978 4.48 -34.25 18.65
C PHE A 978 5.99 -34.44 18.48
N HIS A 979 6.80 -33.87 19.36
CA HIS A 979 8.25 -34.00 19.32
C HIS A 979 8.69 -35.44 19.65
N GLN A 980 8.02 -36.11 20.58
CA GLN A 980 8.24 -37.54 20.83
C GLN A 980 7.91 -38.36 19.59
N PHE A 981 6.76 -38.13 18.95
CA PHE A 981 6.37 -38.81 17.72
C PHE A 981 7.43 -38.67 16.61
N MET A 982 8.01 -37.47 16.46
CA MET A 982 9.08 -37.20 15.49
C MET A 982 10.39 -37.94 15.81
N ASN A 983 10.64 -38.27 17.09
CA ASN A 983 11.86 -38.92 17.59
C ASN A 983 11.68 -40.41 17.95
N GLU A 984 10.49 -40.99 17.76
CA GLU A 984 10.22 -42.41 18.04
C GLU A 984 11.17 -43.32 17.26
N ASN A 985 11.99 -44.10 17.99
CA ASN A 985 12.87 -45.12 17.43
C ASN A 985 12.07 -46.29 16.87
N GLU A 986 12.61 -46.95 15.84
CA GLU A 986 11.90 -47.93 15.01
C GLU A 986 11.60 -49.29 15.69
N ASP A 987 11.53 -49.45 17.02
CA ASP A 987 11.69 -50.80 17.63
C ASP A 987 10.42 -51.52 18.16
N ASP A 988 9.21 -50.94 18.13
CA ASP A 988 8.01 -51.59 18.68
C ASP A 988 7.01 -52.18 17.65
N GLY A 989 6.40 -53.32 18.03
CA GLY A 989 5.92 -54.42 17.17
C GLY A 989 4.61 -54.31 16.35
N PHE A 990 4.21 -53.14 15.84
CA PHE A 990 3.07 -53.02 14.91
C PHE A 990 3.49 -52.54 13.51
N LYS A 991 3.49 -53.45 12.52
CA LYS A 991 4.15 -53.24 11.21
C LYS A 991 3.45 -52.24 10.27
N GLU A 992 2.11 -52.20 10.23
CA GLU A 992 1.36 -51.34 9.27
C GLU A 992 1.25 -49.88 9.73
N LEU A 993 0.88 -49.63 10.99
CA LEU A 993 0.87 -48.29 11.60
C LEU A 993 2.26 -47.65 11.60
N LYS A 994 3.33 -48.47 11.63
CA LYS A 994 4.72 -48.02 11.57
C LYS A 994 5.09 -47.44 10.21
N GLU A 995 4.67 -48.06 9.11
CA GLU A 995 4.98 -47.57 7.76
C GLU A 995 4.24 -46.26 7.46
N GLU A 996 2.99 -46.12 7.89
CA GLU A 996 2.24 -44.87 7.74
C GLU A 996 2.88 -43.73 8.55
N ARG A 997 3.16 -43.94 9.84
CA ARG A 997 3.82 -42.95 10.70
C ARG A 997 5.23 -42.58 10.20
N LYS A 998 5.99 -43.57 9.73
CA LYS A 998 7.32 -43.38 9.12
C LYS A 998 7.23 -42.54 7.84
N SER A 999 6.24 -42.79 6.99
CA SER A 999 5.98 -42.01 5.79
C SER A 999 5.64 -40.56 6.13
N LYS A 1000 4.73 -40.32 7.09
CA LYS A 1000 4.38 -38.98 7.57
C LYS A 1000 5.60 -38.23 8.14
N ARG A 1001 6.42 -38.88 8.98
CA ARG A 1001 7.68 -38.31 9.50
C ARG A 1001 8.64 -37.93 8.38
N LYS A 1002 8.88 -38.83 7.42
CA LYS A 1002 9.79 -38.58 6.30
C LYS A 1002 9.29 -37.41 5.44
N LYS A 1003 7.97 -37.31 5.24
CA LYS A 1003 7.35 -36.19 4.52
C LYS A 1003 7.55 -34.88 5.27
N ILE A 1004 7.33 -34.85 6.59
CA ILE A 1004 7.58 -33.65 7.42
C ILE A 1004 9.05 -33.24 7.38
N ALA A 1005 9.96 -34.20 7.59
CA ALA A 1005 11.41 -33.96 7.59
C ALA A 1005 11.95 -33.51 6.21
N SER A 1006 11.17 -33.65 5.13
CA SER A 1006 11.58 -33.19 3.80
C SER A 1006 11.48 -31.67 3.60
N SER A 1007 10.69 -30.96 4.43
CA SER A 1007 10.63 -29.48 4.40
C SER A 1007 11.70 -28.89 5.31
N HIS A 1008 12.44 -27.89 4.85
CA HIS A 1008 13.40 -27.20 5.72
C HIS A 1008 12.73 -26.28 6.77
N ASN A 1009 11.40 -26.08 6.69
CA ASN A 1009 10.65 -25.17 7.56
C ASN A 1009 9.85 -25.88 8.66
N TRP A 1010 9.80 -27.22 8.70
CA TRP A 1010 8.89 -27.94 9.59
C TRP A 1010 9.07 -27.60 11.08
N GLU A 1011 10.30 -27.36 11.52
CA GLU A 1011 10.61 -26.94 12.90
C GLU A 1011 10.01 -25.58 13.24
N GLN A 1012 9.95 -24.67 12.27
CA GLN A 1012 9.31 -23.37 12.44
C GLN A 1012 7.80 -23.52 12.62
N TYR A 1013 7.18 -24.43 11.87
CA TYR A 1013 5.76 -24.78 12.04
C TYR A 1013 5.50 -25.47 13.38
N ALA A 1014 6.43 -26.31 13.85
CA ALA A 1014 6.29 -27.03 15.11
C ALA A 1014 6.24 -26.07 16.32
N LYS A 1015 6.90 -24.90 16.23
CA LYS A 1015 6.81 -23.83 17.25
C LYS A 1015 5.39 -23.25 17.41
N LEU A 1016 4.47 -23.54 16.50
CA LEU A 1016 3.06 -23.13 16.60
C LEU A 1016 2.24 -24.08 17.49
N ILE A 1017 2.78 -25.25 17.81
CA ILE A 1017 2.12 -26.26 18.64
C ILE A 1017 2.26 -25.84 20.13
N PRO A 1018 1.20 -25.90 20.93
CA PRO A 1018 1.23 -25.55 22.34
C PRO A 1018 2.20 -26.44 23.14
N ARG A 1019 3.02 -25.86 24.02
CA ARG A 1019 3.78 -26.61 25.02
C ARG A 1019 2.95 -26.82 26.27
N GLN A 1020 3.10 -27.97 26.95
CA GLN A 1020 2.51 -28.17 28.27
C GLN A 1020 2.97 -27.06 29.23
N GLN A 1021 2.03 -26.28 29.75
CA GLN A 1021 2.33 -25.40 30.87
C GLN A 1021 2.49 -26.29 32.10
N GLY A 1022 3.73 -26.53 32.52
CA GLY A 1022 3.99 -27.24 33.76
C GLY A 1022 3.22 -26.58 34.90
N SER A 1023 2.34 -27.32 35.56
CA SER A 1023 1.71 -26.88 36.79
C SER A 1023 2.82 -26.66 37.81
N THR A 1024 3.17 -25.40 38.07
CA THR A 1024 3.92 -25.04 39.27
C THR A 1024 3.00 -25.27 40.47
N THR A 1025 2.93 -26.51 40.92
CA THR A 1025 2.54 -26.80 42.30
C THR A 1025 3.60 -26.17 43.18
N ALA A 1026 3.22 -25.08 43.86
CA ALA A 1026 4.04 -24.48 44.90
C ALA A 1026 4.31 -25.53 45.98
N SER A 1027 5.53 -26.07 46.00
CA SER A 1027 6.07 -26.75 47.16
C SER A 1027 6.44 -25.67 48.20
N PRO A 1028 6.02 -25.79 49.46
CA PRO A 1028 6.41 -24.84 50.50
C PRO A 1028 7.90 -25.04 50.82
N SER A 1029 8.71 -23.97 50.70
CA SER A 1029 10.09 -24.03 51.18
C SER A 1029 10.10 -24.08 52.72
N PRO A 1030 11.00 -24.86 53.33
CA PRO A 1030 11.18 -24.85 54.77
C PRO A 1030 12.03 -23.65 55.20
N ASN A 1031 11.54 -22.98 56.25
CA ASN A 1031 12.23 -22.12 57.21
C ASN A 1031 13.74 -21.84 57.00
N GLU A 1032 14.09 -20.56 56.88
CA GLU A 1032 15.35 -20.04 57.43
C GLU A 1032 15.06 -18.98 58.51
N PRO A 1033 15.85 -18.97 59.62
CA PRO A 1033 15.61 -18.13 60.77
C PRO A 1033 16.30 -16.76 60.64
N THR A 1034 15.67 -15.79 61.28
CA THR A 1034 16.17 -14.46 61.61
C THR A 1034 17.50 -14.47 62.37
N GLY A 1035 18.45 -13.62 61.95
CA GLY A 1035 19.61 -13.24 62.74
C GLY A 1035 20.41 -12.13 62.06
N GLY A 1036 20.41 -10.93 62.63
CA GLY A 1036 21.22 -9.80 62.14
C GLY A 1036 22.53 -9.64 62.90
N SER A 1037 23.46 -8.86 62.34
CA SER A 1037 24.22 -7.84 63.08
C SER A 1037 25.04 -6.95 62.12
N ALA A 1038 25.30 -5.74 62.59
CA ALA A 1038 26.01 -4.64 61.96
C ALA A 1038 27.50 -4.90 61.62
N GLY A 1039 28.07 -4.02 60.79
CA GLY A 1039 29.52 -3.87 60.60
C GLY A 1039 29.88 -2.81 59.55
N ASP A 1040 30.32 -1.63 60.02
CA ASP A 1040 30.85 -0.50 59.27
C ASP A 1040 32.10 -0.81 58.41
N SER A 1041 32.31 0.03 57.38
CA SER A 1041 33.52 0.84 57.11
C SER A 1041 34.14 0.81 55.69
N SER A 1042 34.22 2.03 55.12
CA SER A 1042 35.29 2.67 54.33
C SER A 1042 35.82 2.14 52.99
N ASN A 1043 35.73 3.04 51.99
CA ASN A 1043 36.72 3.48 50.98
C ASN A 1043 37.64 2.46 50.28
N ASP A 1044 37.54 2.36 48.95
CA ASP A 1044 38.49 2.98 47.99
C ASP A 1044 38.22 2.58 46.52
N VAL A 1045 38.64 3.46 45.61
CA VAL A 1045 38.48 3.42 44.13
C VAL A 1045 39.72 2.73 43.46
N PRO A 1046 39.85 2.62 42.12
CA PRO A 1046 39.59 1.44 41.29
C PRO A 1046 40.85 0.80 40.66
N GLY A 1047 40.71 -0.42 40.12
CA GLY A 1047 41.70 -1.02 39.22
C GLY A 1047 41.03 -1.99 38.23
N PRO A 1048 41.34 -1.93 36.92
CA PRO A 1048 40.66 -2.73 35.91
C PRO A 1048 41.31 -4.10 35.78
N SER A 1049 40.50 -5.16 35.84
CA SER A 1049 40.91 -6.51 35.44
C SER A 1049 40.01 -7.01 34.32
N GLU A 1050 40.68 -7.64 33.36
CA GLU A 1050 40.20 -8.21 32.11
C GLU A 1050 39.03 -9.20 32.31
N PRO A 1051 38.11 -9.34 31.32
CA PRO A 1051 37.10 -10.38 31.36
C PRO A 1051 37.62 -11.65 30.68
N ASP A 1052 37.71 -12.73 31.45
CA ASP A 1052 37.77 -14.09 30.91
C ASP A 1052 36.33 -14.59 30.63
N PRO A 1053 36.07 -15.33 29.53
CA PRO A 1053 34.72 -15.58 29.04
C PRO A 1053 34.28 -17.02 29.34
N GLN A 1054 33.40 -17.23 30.30
CA GLN A 1054 32.61 -18.46 30.38
C GLN A 1054 31.22 -18.14 30.95
N ASP A 1055 30.22 -18.05 30.08
CA ASP A 1055 28.94 -18.69 30.39
C ASP A 1055 28.16 -19.04 29.12
N GLN A 1056 27.73 -20.29 29.14
CA GLN A 1056 27.10 -21.02 28.05
C GLN A 1056 25.65 -20.58 27.90
N PHE A 1057 25.33 -19.99 26.76
CA PHE A 1057 23.94 -19.84 26.32
C PHE A 1057 23.42 -21.20 25.84
N SER A 1058 22.45 -21.74 26.57
CA SER A 1058 21.56 -22.80 26.09
C SER A 1058 20.33 -22.15 25.44
N CYS A 1059 20.10 -22.48 24.17
CA CYS A 1059 18.88 -22.22 23.40
C CYS A 1059 17.87 -23.35 23.59
#